data_AF-A0A9P0P7U9-F1
#
_entry.id   AF-A0A9P0P7U9-F1
#
_cell.length_a   1.000
_cell.length_b   1.000
_cell.length_c   1.000
_cell.angle_alpha   90.00
_cell.angle_beta   90.00
_cell.angle_gamma   90.00
#
_symmetry.space_group_name_H-M   'P 1'
#
loop_
_entity.id
_entity.type
_entity.pdbx_description
1 polymer ?
#
loop_
_entity_poly.entity_id
_entity_poly.type
_entity_poly.pdbx_seq_one_letter_code
_entity_poly.pdbx_strand_id
1 'polypeptide(L)'
;MKACRFFFELCLKCLLVRISFAVANDLHGTCATEASVSEEREKAEWIAKENGSIVFSQPACLDENMNLITRVCLNGTWIPPHIPKCSKIIKNFCPVYESFCFFISTTEQIDEKQKTYMNGHSLVRIPKFIKDVVLFKRSQPFGPYEPLALDIHNANISNISYPMNMTEPGKDCAVIDVETTDVRQEYCNNNYSQLLVYKEDDIVDLCPDGCVSAGFGTKRCYCIRRNKCENTTIIASPYDQDILMKMLGNRECYVGDSKLDGFRSSIGKNGWRYTRNSLPCTICTVRSLQVDTKMILYFDESHRSLSLTVYHPEGIFRNQYDMIYCYTDATKALKSRVSIKRVFQDDRHVPFAVYELKLEKYMGMYWCEAFKIGTTGEVVKSNSVIAYKKKEGNEYALKIFVNETCTGCTMDKDVEDLIPDEIPKIFRHIRCELRVMKVHLYPNGTMDLLLHISTGRRREIIKEYYDLRDKLYSKRRSKVTVISFKSAEYCLPSSSWAGKKLTWPLTKIDETKLPDEPCLLSNGLPNSRTCKGSFIEGADWGESSEFCTESILPSPAAEYMRSIIEQNITNEVLNNITDIMTEDNDIGVLGVYYVAQVLKKVSEENSSLAKQVADLTDGLMSVNSTYLKAAQEHMNVTDDVLDAVETIFVQADTRQLVAEVDISEVVDPKMFIYQMNNFITYKTIPLESNVTGIILYG
;
A
#
# COMPACT_ATOMS: atom_id res chain seq x y z
N MET A 1 -10.35 -59.35 -31.22
CA MET A 1 -11.67 -59.98 -31.40
C MET A 1 -12.71 -58.88 -31.49
N LYS A 2 -13.39 -58.82 -32.66
CA LYS A 2 -14.77 -58.36 -32.95
C LYS A 2 -15.17 -56.95 -32.47
N ALA A 3 -15.28 -55.92 -33.32
CA ALA A 3 -15.98 -55.74 -34.60
C ALA A 3 -17.52 -55.65 -34.51
N CYS A 4 -18.07 -54.52 -34.99
CA CYS A 4 -19.30 -54.31 -35.79
C CYS A 4 -19.58 -52.79 -35.76
N ARG A 5 -19.43 -51.95 -36.80
CA ARG A 5 -19.70 -52.01 -38.26
C ARG A 5 -21.19 -51.93 -38.59
N PHE A 6 -21.59 -50.87 -39.31
CA PHE A 6 -22.59 -50.74 -40.40
C PHE A 6 -23.07 -49.27 -40.49
N PHE A 7 -23.27 -48.56 -41.62
CA PHE A 7 -23.53 -48.79 -43.07
C PHE A 7 -23.15 -47.45 -43.81
N PHE A 8 -22.33 -47.32 -44.88
CA PHE A 8 -22.59 -47.42 -46.36
C PHE A 8 -23.97 -46.89 -46.82
N GLU A 9 -24.20 -46.01 -47.82
CA GLU A 9 -23.67 -45.70 -49.18
C GLU A 9 -23.94 -44.17 -49.50
N LEU A 10 -23.43 -43.46 -50.53
CA LEU A 10 -23.55 -43.68 -51.99
C LEU A 10 -22.76 -42.61 -52.83
N CYS A 11 -22.12 -43.05 -53.92
CA CYS A 11 -21.77 -42.40 -55.21
C CYS A 11 -20.91 -41.10 -55.37
N LEU A 12 -19.66 -41.32 -55.82
CA LEU A 12 -19.06 -41.00 -57.15
C LEU A 12 -19.47 -39.73 -57.97
N LYS A 13 -18.43 -38.93 -58.32
CA LYS A 13 -18.12 -38.12 -59.53
C LYS A 13 -18.21 -36.57 -59.50
N CYS A 14 -17.17 -35.99 -60.13
CA CYS A 14 -16.94 -34.59 -60.54
C CYS A 14 -16.46 -33.64 -59.41
N LEU A 15 -15.39 -32.85 -59.49
CA LEU A 15 -14.68 -32.28 -60.63
C LEU A 15 -13.24 -31.94 -60.16
N LEU A 16 -12.22 -32.45 -60.87
CA LEU A 16 -10.84 -31.95 -60.77
C LEU A 16 -10.80 -30.57 -61.43
N VAL A 17 -10.95 -29.49 -60.66
CA VAL A 17 -10.60 -28.15 -61.12
C VAL A 17 -9.11 -27.95 -60.84
N ARG A 18 -8.28 -28.23 -61.85
CA ARG A 18 -6.96 -27.60 -61.95
C ARG A 18 -7.19 -26.11 -62.20
N ILE A 19 -7.17 -25.30 -61.13
CA ILE A 19 -6.98 -23.86 -61.28
C ILE A 19 -5.51 -23.69 -61.70
N SER A 20 -5.33 -23.51 -63.00
CA SER A 20 -4.09 -23.01 -63.55
C SER A 20 -3.99 -21.55 -63.13
N PHE A 21 -3.23 -21.24 -62.09
CA PHE A 21 -2.81 -19.87 -61.83
C PHE A 21 -1.89 -19.47 -62.97
N ALA A 22 -2.45 -18.73 -63.94
CA ALA A 22 -1.65 -17.88 -64.80
C ALA A 22 -0.86 -16.95 -63.88
N VAL A 23 0.46 -17.06 -63.95
CA VAL A 23 1.39 -16.11 -63.32
C VAL A 23 1.22 -14.79 -64.08
N ALA A 24 0.24 -14.01 -63.68
CA ALA A 24 0.14 -12.61 -64.02
C ALA A 24 1.18 -11.88 -63.14
N ASN A 25 2.33 -11.61 -63.74
CA ASN A 25 3.27 -10.65 -63.20
C ASN A 25 2.57 -9.28 -63.08
N ASP A 26 2.73 -8.64 -61.92
CA ASP A 26 2.40 -7.24 -61.62
C ASP A 26 0.94 -6.79 -61.66
N LEU A 27 0.06 -7.46 -60.89
CA LEU A 27 -1.18 -6.85 -60.43
C LEU A 27 -0.98 -6.16 -59.07
N HIS A 28 -0.64 -4.87 -59.13
CA HIS A 28 -0.83 -3.90 -58.04
C HIS A 28 -2.34 -3.63 -57.83
N GLY A 29 -3.12 -4.67 -57.52
CA GLY A 29 -4.55 -4.53 -57.24
C GLY A 29 -4.80 -4.12 -55.80
N THR A 30 -5.23 -2.87 -55.57
CA THR A 30 -5.85 -2.46 -54.31
C THR A 30 -7.27 -3.01 -54.22
N CYS A 31 -7.67 -3.55 -53.08
CA CYS A 31 -9.06 -3.98 -52.89
C CYS A 31 -9.98 -2.77 -52.75
N ALA A 32 -11.18 -2.83 -53.35
CA ALA A 32 -12.19 -1.79 -53.18
C ALA A 32 -12.60 -1.66 -51.71
N THR A 33 -12.86 -0.44 -51.23
CA THR A 33 -13.37 -0.22 -49.88
C THR A 33 -14.68 -0.96 -49.67
N GLU A 34 -14.75 -1.74 -48.60
CA GLU A 34 -15.97 -2.42 -48.18
C GLU A 34 -16.44 -1.86 -46.85
N ALA A 35 -17.74 -1.97 -46.61
CA ALA A 35 -18.35 -1.53 -45.37
C ALA A 35 -19.36 -2.52 -44.85
N SER A 36 -19.47 -2.61 -43.54
CA SER A 36 -20.49 -3.36 -42.81
C SER A 36 -21.16 -2.43 -41.81
N VAL A 37 -22.45 -2.62 -41.55
CA VAL A 37 -23.22 -1.79 -40.62
C VAL A 37 -23.50 -2.62 -39.37
N SER A 38 -23.17 -2.06 -38.20
CA SER A 38 -23.40 -2.71 -36.90
C SER A 38 -24.89 -2.75 -36.52
N GLU A 39 -25.22 -3.51 -35.49
CA GLU A 39 -26.59 -3.54 -34.93
C GLU A 39 -27.03 -2.15 -34.40
N GLU A 40 -26.08 -1.32 -33.99
CA GLU A 40 -26.27 0.08 -33.59
C GLU A 40 -26.37 1.05 -34.78
N ARG A 41 -26.42 0.54 -36.03
CA ARG A 41 -26.50 1.29 -37.29
C ARG A 41 -25.26 2.14 -37.60
N GLU A 42 -24.11 1.76 -37.07
CA GLU A 42 -22.85 2.44 -37.34
C GLU A 42 -22.05 1.73 -38.42
N LYS A 43 -21.30 2.49 -39.23
CA LYS A 43 -20.59 1.96 -40.40
C LYS A 43 -19.14 1.66 -40.05
N ALA A 44 -18.70 0.42 -40.28
CA ALA A 44 -17.32 -0.03 -40.19
C ALA A 44 -16.75 -0.27 -41.60
N GLU A 45 -15.63 0.36 -41.95
CA GLU A 45 -15.04 0.30 -43.30
C GLU A 45 -13.67 -0.39 -43.30
N TRP A 46 -13.38 -1.24 -44.28
CA TRP A 46 -12.04 -1.82 -44.50
C TRP A 46 -11.40 -1.20 -45.73
N ILE A 47 -10.22 -0.60 -45.53
CA ILE A 47 -9.49 0.14 -46.57
C ILE A 47 -8.07 -0.44 -46.68
N ALA A 48 -7.77 -1.12 -47.78
CA ALA A 48 -6.43 -1.66 -48.05
C ALA A 48 -5.65 -0.74 -48.99
N LYS A 49 -4.41 -0.41 -48.59
CA LYS A 49 -3.51 0.44 -49.39
C LYS A 49 -2.69 -0.37 -50.41
N GLU A 50 -2.38 -1.62 -50.09
CA GLU A 50 -1.50 -2.47 -50.91
C GLU A 50 -2.01 -3.91 -50.96
N ASN A 51 -1.61 -4.64 -52.01
CA ASN A 51 -1.82 -6.08 -52.08
C ASN A 51 -1.07 -6.79 -50.94
N GLY A 52 -1.71 -7.78 -50.32
CA GLY A 52 -1.23 -8.52 -49.15
C GLY A 52 -1.53 -7.87 -47.80
N SER A 53 -2.12 -6.66 -47.77
CA SER A 53 -2.42 -5.95 -46.52
C SER A 53 -3.44 -6.70 -45.67
N ILE A 54 -3.20 -6.76 -44.36
CA ILE A 54 -4.15 -7.22 -43.35
C ILE A 54 -4.64 -5.97 -42.61
N VAL A 55 -5.95 -5.73 -42.64
CA VAL A 55 -6.53 -4.47 -42.14
C VAL A 55 -7.65 -4.74 -41.14
N PHE A 56 -7.67 -3.92 -40.10
CA PHE A 56 -8.83 -3.74 -39.22
C PHE A 56 -9.86 -2.82 -39.90
N SER A 57 -11.12 -2.92 -39.47
CA SER A 57 -12.10 -1.92 -39.87
C SER A 57 -11.84 -0.58 -39.17
N GLN A 58 -12.33 0.50 -39.78
CA GLN A 58 -12.36 1.84 -39.21
C GLN A 58 -13.83 2.30 -39.09
N PRO A 59 -14.37 2.47 -37.86
CA PRO A 59 -13.80 2.06 -36.57
C PRO A 59 -13.71 0.54 -36.42
N ALA A 60 -12.97 0.06 -35.42
CA ALA A 60 -12.75 -1.36 -35.16
C ALA A 60 -14.06 -2.10 -34.84
N CYS A 61 -14.27 -3.24 -35.47
CA CYS A 61 -15.51 -3.99 -35.40
C CYS A 61 -15.28 -5.40 -34.82
N LEU A 62 -16.23 -5.84 -34.00
CA LEU A 62 -16.31 -7.19 -33.44
C LEU A 62 -17.38 -8.04 -34.12
N ASP A 63 -17.10 -9.34 -34.23
CA ASP A 63 -18.10 -10.35 -34.60
C ASP A 63 -19.02 -10.71 -33.42
N GLU A 64 -19.93 -11.67 -33.63
CA GLU A 64 -20.87 -12.15 -32.60
C GLU A 64 -20.18 -12.83 -31.41
N ASN A 65 -18.93 -13.27 -31.59
CA ASN A 65 -18.11 -13.91 -30.55
C ASN A 65 -17.16 -12.91 -29.87
N MET A 66 -17.31 -11.60 -30.12
CA MET A 66 -16.46 -10.54 -29.60
C MET A 66 -14.99 -10.61 -30.09
N ASN A 67 -14.74 -11.21 -31.25
CA ASN A 67 -13.43 -11.19 -31.90
C ASN A 67 -13.30 -10.03 -32.88
N LEU A 68 -12.10 -9.43 -32.95
CA LEU A 68 -11.81 -8.38 -33.93
C LEU A 68 -11.83 -8.91 -35.35
N ILE A 69 -12.60 -8.23 -36.19
CA ILE A 69 -12.75 -8.58 -37.59
C ILE A 69 -11.61 -7.96 -38.39
N THR A 70 -10.80 -8.81 -39.01
CA THR A 70 -9.73 -8.43 -39.94
C THR A 70 -10.06 -8.89 -41.35
N ARG A 71 -9.62 -8.14 -42.36
CA ARG A 71 -9.71 -8.52 -43.78
C ARG A 71 -8.31 -8.59 -44.36
N VAL A 72 -8.08 -9.54 -45.27
CA VAL A 72 -6.83 -9.62 -46.02
C VAL A 72 -7.12 -9.25 -47.47
N CYS A 73 -6.44 -8.24 -47.99
CA CYS A 73 -6.53 -7.89 -49.41
C CYS A 73 -5.49 -8.71 -50.19
N LEU A 74 -5.92 -9.61 -51.06
CA LEU A 74 -5.03 -10.42 -51.89
C LEU A 74 -5.47 -10.35 -53.36
N ASN A 75 -4.58 -9.87 -54.23
CA ASN A 75 -4.77 -9.70 -55.67
C ASN A 75 -6.07 -8.93 -56.02
N GLY A 76 -6.37 -7.87 -55.27
CA GLY A 76 -7.59 -7.06 -55.45
C GLY A 76 -8.88 -7.72 -54.92
N THR A 77 -8.79 -8.87 -54.27
CA THR A 77 -9.92 -9.58 -53.65
C THR A 77 -9.77 -9.65 -52.14
N TRP A 78 -10.88 -9.47 -51.41
CA TRP A 78 -10.90 -9.61 -49.96
C TRP A 78 -11.02 -11.07 -49.54
N ILE A 79 -10.30 -11.43 -48.48
CA ILE A 79 -10.37 -12.74 -47.84
C ILE A 79 -10.78 -12.54 -46.37
N PRO A 80 -11.84 -13.23 -45.89
CA PRO A 80 -12.75 -14.11 -46.65
C PRO A 80 -13.57 -13.35 -47.73
N PRO A 81 -14.12 -14.01 -48.78
CA PRO A 81 -14.80 -13.30 -49.87
C PRO A 81 -16.09 -12.59 -49.44
N HIS A 82 -16.77 -13.09 -48.41
CA HIS A 82 -17.98 -12.46 -47.89
C HIS A 82 -17.63 -11.36 -46.89
N ILE A 83 -18.34 -10.23 -46.98
CA ILE A 83 -18.21 -9.13 -46.02
C ILE A 83 -18.69 -9.64 -44.66
N PRO A 84 -17.83 -9.63 -43.63
CA PRO A 84 -18.21 -10.10 -42.31
C PRO A 84 -19.27 -9.18 -41.69
N LYS A 85 -20.25 -9.78 -41.00
CA LYS A 85 -21.27 -9.04 -40.26
C LYS A 85 -20.60 -8.35 -39.07
N CYS A 86 -20.74 -7.04 -38.99
CA CYS A 86 -20.31 -6.28 -37.83
C CYS A 86 -21.38 -6.40 -36.75
N SER A 87 -21.07 -7.01 -35.61
CA SER A 87 -22.04 -7.13 -34.51
C SER A 87 -21.97 -5.89 -33.63
N LYS A 88 -20.76 -5.52 -33.23
CA LYS A 88 -20.52 -4.37 -32.34
C LYS A 88 -19.33 -3.56 -32.83
N ILE A 89 -19.51 -2.24 -32.94
CA ILE A 89 -18.40 -1.32 -33.14
C ILE A 89 -17.78 -1.00 -31.78
N ILE A 90 -16.47 -1.19 -31.67
CA ILE A 90 -15.73 -0.73 -30.51
C ILE A 90 -15.34 0.73 -30.75
N LYS A 91 -16.07 1.63 -30.10
CA LYS A 91 -15.71 3.06 -30.03
C LYS A 91 -14.51 3.33 -29.12
N ASN A 92 -14.12 2.33 -28.33
CA ASN A 92 -13.12 2.40 -27.25
C ASN A 92 -11.77 1.77 -27.63
N PHE A 93 -11.47 1.64 -28.92
CA PHE A 93 -10.12 1.30 -29.32
C PHE A 93 -9.32 2.57 -29.19
N CYS A 94 -8.36 2.65 -28.25
CA CYS A 94 -7.51 3.83 -28.01
C CYS A 94 -7.24 4.55 -29.35
N PRO A 95 -8.04 5.57 -29.70
CA PRO A 95 -7.80 6.30 -30.91
C PRO A 95 -6.72 7.26 -30.47
N VAL A 96 -5.49 7.04 -30.94
CA VAL A 96 -4.37 7.93 -30.64
C VAL A 96 -4.75 9.31 -31.15
N TYR A 97 -5.37 10.10 -30.27
CA TYR A 97 -5.75 11.48 -30.53
C TYR A 97 -4.78 12.31 -29.72
N GLU A 98 -3.83 12.95 -30.42
CA GLU A 98 -2.82 13.81 -29.79
C GLU A 98 -1.97 13.09 -28.71
N SER A 99 -1.70 11.78 -28.87
CA SER A 99 -0.90 10.92 -27.96
C SER A 99 -1.63 10.39 -26.71
N PHE A 100 -2.97 10.49 -26.67
CA PHE A 100 -3.78 10.00 -25.56
C PHE A 100 -4.67 8.80 -25.95
N CYS A 101 -4.87 7.90 -24.99
CA CYS A 101 -5.76 6.76 -25.05
C CYS A 101 -6.97 6.95 -24.13
N PHE A 102 -8.16 6.64 -24.66
CA PHE A 102 -9.43 6.63 -23.91
C PHE A 102 -9.97 5.20 -23.80
N PHE A 103 -10.29 4.77 -22.58
CA PHE A 103 -11.13 3.59 -22.36
C PHE A 103 -12.40 4.01 -21.63
N ILE A 104 -13.54 3.56 -22.14
CA ILE A 104 -14.85 3.84 -21.55
C ILE A 104 -15.46 2.50 -21.14
N SER A 105 -15.80 2.34 -19.87
CA SER A 105 -16.45 1.12 -19.36
C SER A 105 -17.68 1.47 -18.54
N THR A 106 -18.66 0.57 -18.44
CA THR A 106 -19.82 0.74 -17.54
C THR A 106 -19.54 0.14 -16.16
N THR A 107 -20.12 0.69 -15.09
CA THR A 107 -19.94 0.23 -13.70
C THR A 107 -20.35 -1.22 -13.46
N GLU A 108 -21.36 -1.76 -14.17
CA GLU A 108 -21.81 -3.16 -14.03
C GLU A 108 -20.86 -4.21 -14.64
N GLN A 109 -19.98 -3.84 -15.58
CA GLN A 109 -19.11 -4.78 -16.29
C GLN A 109 -17.71 -4.91 -15.67
N ILE A 110 -17.46 -4.23 -14.56
CA ILE A 110 -16.15 -4.08 -13.94
C ILE A 110 -16.09 -5.00 -12.71
N ASP A 111 -15.40 -6.14 -12.86
CA ASP A 111 -15.02 -7.02 -11.74
C ASP A 111 -14.26 -6.23 -10.65
N GLU A 112 -14.21 -6.70 -9.40
CA GLU A 112 -13.50 -5.99 -8.30
C GLU A 112 -12.04 -5.65 -8.63
N LYS A 113 -11.42 -6.45 -9.49
CA LYS A 113 -10.05 -6.24 -10.01
C LYS A 113 -9.92 -5.11 -11.02
N GLN A 114 -11.03 -4.60 -11.54
CA GLN A 114 -11.11 -3.53 -12.52
C GLN A 114 -11.57 -2.19 -11.90
N LYS A 115 -11.91 -2.16 -10.60
CA LYS A 115 -12.47 -0.98 -9.92
C LYS A 115 -11.47 0.16 -9.66
N THR A 116 -10.18 -0.02 -9.97
CA THR A 116 -9.09 0.93 -9.69
C THR A 116 -8.56 1.67 -10.93
N TYR A 117 -9.32 1.66 -12.02
CA TYR A 117 -8.91 2.26 -13.30
C TYR A 117 -9.36 3.70 -13.45
N MET A 118 -8.61 4.66 -12.96
CA MET A 118 -8.53 5.89 -13.74
C MET A 118 -7.12 6.48 -13.64
N ASN A 119 -6.60 6.84 -14.81
CA ASN A 119 -5.52 7.80 -14.94
C ASN A 119 -6.12 9.03 -15.62
N GLY A 120 -5.59 10.18 -15.32
CA GLY A 120 -6.08 11.48 -15.70
C GLY A 120 -4.89 12.39 -15.91
N HIS A 121 -4.28 12.34 -17.08
CA HIS A 121 -3.51 13.49 -17.54
C HIS A 121 -4.35 14.27 -18.53
N SER A 122 -4.59 15.54 -18.16
CA SER A 122 -5.23 16.60 -18.94
C SER A 122 -6.69 16.33 -19.32
N LEU A 123 -7.52 17.38 -19.23
CA LEU A 123 -8.82 17.42 -19.91
C LEU A 123 -8.55 17.38 -21.43
N VAL A 124 -8.27 16.20 -21.97
CA VAL A 124 -8.60 15.96 -23.36
C VAL A 124 -10.11 16.14 -23.44
N ARG A 125 -10.61 16.83 -24.47
CA ARG A 125 -12.05 17.00 -24.69
C ARG A 125 -12.70 15.63 -24.61
N ILE A 126 -13.34 15.36 -23.46
CA ILE A 126 -14.08 14.13 -23.26
C ILE A 126 -15.08 14.08 -24.42
N PRO A 127 -15.11 12.99 -25.20
CA PRO A 127 -15.97 12.94 -26.37
C PRO A 127 -17.41 13.27 -25.98
N LYS A 128 -18.07 14.15 -26.74
CA LYS A 128 -19.44 14.64 -26.44
C LYS A 128 -20.50 13.54 -26.29
N PHE A 129 -20.20 12.30 -26.69
CA PHE A 129 -21.11 11.18 -26.53
C PHE A 129 -21.08 10.57 -25.11
N ILE A 130 -20.10 10.93 -24.27
CA ILE A 130 -20.07 10.54 -22.87
C ILE A 130 -20.80 11.62 -22.07
N LYS A 131 -21.94 11.26 -21.50
CA LYS A 131 -22.76 12.21 -20.74
C LYS A 131 -22.33 12.28 -19.27
N ASP A 132 -22.18 11.14 -18.63
CA ASP A 132 -22.00 11.02 -17.18
C ASP A 132 -20.76 10.17 -16.85
N VAL A 133 -19.81 10.73 -16.10
CA VAL A 133 -18.57 10.05 -15.70
C VAL A 133 -18.38 10.07 -14.19
N VAL A 134 -18.25 8.90 -13.56
CA VAL A 134 -17.79 8.85 -12.16
C VAL A 134 -16.33 9.26 -12.14
N LEU A 135 -15.95 10.26 -11.35
CA LEU A 135 -14.54 10.67 -11.23
C LEU A 135 -14.01 10.55 -9.81
N PHE A 136 -14.90 10.51 -8.82
CA PHE A 136 -14.52 10.40 -7.43
C PHE A 136 -15.38 9.39 -6.70
N LYS A 137 -14.78 8.72 -5.71
CA LYS A 137 -15.45 7.81 -4.80
C LYS A 137 -14.95 8.02 -3.39
N ARG A 138 -15.83 7.87 -2.41
CA ARG A 138 -15.42 7.80 -1.00
C ARG A 138 -14.99 6.37 -0.66
N SER A 139 -13.77 6.23 -0.14
CA SER A 139 -13.29 4.95 0.42
C SER A 139 -13.95 4.65 1.77
N GLN A 140 -14.39 5.70 2.47
CA GLN A 140 -15.09 5.63 3.75
C GLN A 140 -16.31 6.56 3.72
N PRO A 141 -17.46 6.15 4.28
CA PRO A 141 -18.61 7.03 4.43
C PRO A 141 -18.20 8.36 5.09
N PHE A 142 -18.61 9.47 4.50
CA PHE A 142 -18.29 10.85 4.96
C PHE A 142 -16.81 11.25 4.89
N GLY A 143 -15.92 10.38 4.39
CA GLY A 143 -14.56 10.74 4.03
C GLY A 143 -14.50 11.66 2.81
N PRO A 144 -13.33 12.24 2.50
CA PRO A 144 -13.15 13.01 1.28
C PRO A 144 -13.43 12.12 0.06
N TYR A 145 -13.95 12.75 -0.99
CA TYR A 145 -14.01 12.13 -2.30
C TYR A 145 -12.58 11.88 -2.78
N GLU A 146 -12.24 10.62 -2.97
CA GLU A 146 -10.96 10.22 -3.52
C GLU A 146 -11.12 10.14 -5.03
N PRO A 147 -10.23 10.76 -5.81
CA PRO A 147 -10.29 10.60 -7.23
C PRO A 147 -10.13 9.12 -7.53
N LEU A 148 -11.06 8.59 -8.31
CA LEU A 148 -10.87 7.29 -8.92
C LEU A 148 -9.72 7.39 -9.95
N ALA A 149 -9.38 8.62 -10.40
CA ALA A 149 -8.38 8.98 -11.44
C ALA A 149 -7.11 9.67 -11.00
N LEU A 150 -5.96 9.13 -11.42
CA LEU A 150 -4.63 9.74 -11.24
C LEU A 150 -4.52 11.08 -11.98
N ASP A 151 -4.51 12.19 -11.26
CA ASP A 151 -4.15 13.56 -11.72
C ASP A 151 -5.26 14.46 -12.35
N ILE A 152 -6.41 14.54 -11.69
CA ILE A 152 -7.36 15.64 -11.94
C ILE A 152 -6.79 17.03 -11.52
N HIS A 153 -5.64 17.11 -10.85
CA HIS A 153 -5.12 18.37 -10.30
C HIS A 153 -4.70 19.41 -11.35
N ASN A 154 -4.32 18.99 -12.57
CA ASN A 154 -3.96 19.90 -13.66
C ASN A 154 -5.11 20.17 -14.63
N ALA A 155 -6.24 19.50 -14.47
CA ALA A 155 -7.45 19.95 -15.13
C ALA A 155 -7.85 21.30 -14.53
N ASN A 156 -8.41 22.20 -15.35
CA ASN A 156 -8.98 23.48 -14.94
C ASN A 156 -10.25 23.31 -14.03
N ILE A 157 -10.27 22.24 -13.24
CA ILE A 157 -11.27 21.79 -12.27
C ILE A 157 -11.12 22.54 -10.95
N SER A 158 -10.05 23.33 -10.77
CA SER A 158 -10.00 24.36 -9.73
C SER A 158 -11.18 25.35 -9.79
N ASN A 159 -11.85 25.46 -10.95
CA ASN A 159 -13.07 26.25 -11.13
C ASN A 159 -14.37 25.43 -11.01
N ILE A 160 -14.30 24.09 -10.91
CA ILE A 160 -15.44 23.31 -10.48
C ILE A 160 -15.60 23.62 -9.00
N SER A 161 -16.54 24.53 -8.74
CA SER A 161 -17.15 24.70 -7.43
C SER A 161 -17.72 23.34 -7.06
N TYR A 162 -16.93 22.51 -6.38
CA TYR A 162 -17.48 21.37 -5.66
C TYR A 162 -18.54 21.95 -4.74
N PRO A 163 -19.82 21.56 -4.85
CA PRO A 163 -20.64 21.69 -3.69
C PRO A 163 -19.97 20.77 -2.66
N MET A 164 -19.19 21.34 -1.72
CA MET A 164 -18.82 20.66 -0.47
C MET A 164 -20.09 20.27 0.32
N ASN A 165 -21.22 20.78 -0.16
CA ASN A 165 -22.58 20.63 0.26
C ASN A 165 -23.18 19.30 -0.14
N MET A 166 -22.95 18.28 0.70
CA MET A 166 -23.00 16.90 0.26
C MET A 166 -23.72 15.93 1.21
N THR A 167 -25.04 15.80 1.04
CA THR A 167 -26.02 15.56 2.10
C THR A 167 -26.64 14.15 2.17
N GLU A 168 -26.43 13.27 1.18
CA GLU A 168 -27.17 12.01 1.08
C GLU A 168 -26.33 10.78 1.44
N PRO A 169 -26.64 10.08 2.55
CA PRO A 169 -25.98 8.83 2.92
C PRO A 169 -26.05 7.77 1.82
N GLY A 170 -24.92 7.10 1.55
CA GLY A 170 -24.83 6.02 0.56
C GLY A 170 -24.55 6.47 -0.87
N LYS A 171 -24.64 7.77 -1.16
CA LYS A 171 -24.14 8.33 -2.43
C LYS A 171 -22.64 8.61 -2.34
N ASP A 172 -21.86 7.55 -2.33
CA ASP A 172 -20.41 7.60 -2.17
C ASP A 172 -19.64 7.87 -3.48
N CYS A 173 -20.34 8.13 -4.59
CA CYS A 173 -19.74 8.40 -5.89
C CYS A 173 -20.13 9.80 -6.41
N ALA A 174 -19.16 10.52 -6.98
CA ALA A 174 -19.39 11.80 -7.63
C ALA A 174 -19.28 11.64 -9.14
N VAL A 175 -20.37 11.97 -9.83
CA VAL A 175 -20.55 11.87 -11.27
C VAL A 175 -20.48 13.28 -11.85
N ILE A 176 -19.62 13.48 -12.84
CA ILE A 176 -19.53 14.73 -13.60
C ILE A 176 -20.37 14.56 -14.87
N ASP A 177 -21.31 15.47 -15.07
CA ASP A 177 -21.91 15.68 -16.39
C ASP A 177 -20.85 16.37 -17.27
N VAL A 178 -20.41 15.67 -18.31
CA VAL A 178 -19.31 16.12 -19.18
C VAL A 178 -19.70 17.36 -19.99
N GLU A 179 -20.98 17.52 -20.32
CA GLU A 179 -21.45 18.64 -21.13
C GLU A 179 -21.59 19.91 -20.30
N THR A 180 -22.15 19.80 -19.09
CA THR A 180 -22.38 20.95 -18.21
C THR A 180 -21.24 21.21 -17.23
N THR A 181 -20.35 20.23 -17.04
CA THR A 181 -19.32 20.18 -15.98
C THR A 181 -19.88 20.15 -14.56
N ASP A 182 -21.19 19.92 -14.41
CA ASP A 182 -21.83 19.83 -13.10
C ASP A 182 -21.47 18.52 -12.41
N VAL A 183 -21.13 18.59 -11.13
CA VAL A 183 -20.86 17.41 -10.30
C VAL A 183 -22.09 17.08 -9.48
N ARG A 184 -22.62 15.86 -9.63
CA ARG A 184 -23.72 15.33 -8.82
C ARG A 184 -23.28 14.10 -8.04
N GLN A 185 -23.88 13.90 -6.89
CA GLN A 185 -23.68 12.69 -6.11
C GLN A 185 -24.63 11.60 -6.53
N GLU A 186 -24.12 10.39 -6.51
CA GLU A 186 -24.86 9.22 -6.94
C GLU A 186 -24.42 7.98 -6.16
N TYR A 187 -25.29 6.99 -6.14
CA TYR A 187 -24.94 5.69 -5.61
C TYR A 187 -23.92 5.03 -6.55
N CYS A 188 -22.87 4.46 -5.98
CA CYS A 188 -21.81 3.81 -6.76
C CYS A 188 -22.28 2.57 -7.56
N ASN A 189 -23.48 2.07 -7.28
CA ASN A 189 -24.08 0.93 -7.98
C ASN A 189 -24.83 1.33 -9.27
N ASN A 190 -25.03 2.63 -9.53
CA ASN A 190 -25.67 3.09 -10.75
C ASN A 190 -24.74 2.92 -11.96
N ASN A 191 -25.33 2.67 -13.14
CA ASN A 191 -24.64 2.43 -14.40
C ASN A 191 -24.09 3.72 -15.03
N TYR A 192 -22.91 4.14 -14.59
CA TYR A 192 -22.18 5.26 -15.14
C TYR A 192 -21.02 4.78 -16.00
N SER A 193 -20.65 5.62 -16.97
CA SER A 193 -19.42 5.41 -17.70
C SER A 193 -18.24 5.78 -16.79
N GLN A 194 -17.20 4.98 -16.81
CA GLN A 194 -15.90 5.30 -16.24
C GLN A 194 -14.95 5.61 -17.40
N LEU A 195 -14.23 6.71 -17.29
CA LEU A 195 -13.28 7.16 -18.30
C LEU A 195 -11.85 6.93 -17.81
N LEU A 196 -11.11 6.09 -18.53
CA LEU A 196 -9.66 5.95 -18.37
C LEU A 196 -8.99 6.84 -19.42
N VAL A 197 -8.17 7.79 -19.00
CA VAL A 197 -7.33 8.58 -19.90
C VAL A 197 -5.87 8.33 -19.58
N TYR A 198 -5.08 7.91 -20.55
CA TYR A 198 -3.64 7.86 -20.35
C TYR A 198 -2.88 8.34 -21.56
N LYS A 199 -1.72 8.94 -21.32
CA LYS A 199 -0.77 9.24 -22.38
C LYS A 199 0.03 7.98 -22.69
N GLU A 200 0.33 7.75 -23.96
CA GLU A 200 1.14 6.61 -24.40
C GLU A 200 2.49 6.53 -23.67
N ASP A 201 3.11 7.69 -23.38
CA ASP A 201 4.40 7.77 -22.70
C ASP A 201 4.33 7.56 -21.18
N ASP A 202 3.17 7.77 -20.57
CA ASP A 202 3.03 7.80 -19.11
C ASP A 202 2.91 6.40 -18.52
N ILE A 203 2.63 5.38 -19.34
CA ILE A 203 2.46 4.02 -18.85
C ILE A 203 3.15 2.97 -19.71
N VAL A 204 4.38 2.68 -19.33
CA VAL A 204 5.19 1.62 -19.93
C VAL A 204 5.32 0.51 -18.89
N ASP A 205 4.75 -0.66 -19.20
CA ASP A 205 5.13 -1.88 -18.48
C ASP A 205 6.66 -1.96 -18.45
N LEU A 206 7.26 -2.30 -17.30
CA LEU A 206 8.71 -2.50 -17.26
C LEU A 206 9.08 -3.63 -18.23
N CYS A 207 9.80 -3.29 -19.28
CA CYS A 207 10.18 -4.23 -20.32
C CYS A 207 11.67 -4.53 -20.26
N PRO A 208 12.09 -5.75 -20.64
CA PRO A 208 13.51 -6.04 -20.82
C PRO A 208 14.16 -5.08 -21.83
N ASP A 209 15.47 -4.87 -21.69
CA ASP A 209 16.23 -4.00 -22.59
C ASP A 209 16.00 -4.34 -24.07
N GLY A 210 15.71 -3.32 -24.87
CA GLY A 210 15.43 -3.46 -26.31
C GLY A 210 14.01 -3.93 -26.64
N CYS A 211 13.11 -3.97 -25.66
CA CYS A 211 11.68 -4.24 -25.86
C CYS A 211 10.83 -2.98 -25.57
N VAL A 212 9.61 -2.95 -26.09
CA VAL A 212 8.61 -1.89 -25.82
C VAL A 212 7.38 -2.50 -25.17
N SER A 213 6.67 -1.74 -24.33
CA SER A 213 5.42 -2.22 -23.72
C SER A 213 4.36 -2.49 -24.80
N ALA A 214 3.56 -3.54 -24.59
CA ALA A 214 2.40 -3.84 -25.43
C ALA A 214 1.15 -3.01 -25.04
N GLY A 215 1.30 -2.04 -24.14
CA GLY A 215 0.23 -1.19 -23.65
C GLY A 215 -0.18 -1.47 -22.21
N PHE A 216 -1.00 -0.57 -21.69
CA PHE A 216 -1.41 -0.52 -20.29
C PHE A 216 -2.03 -1.85 -19.81
N GLY A 217 -1.48 -2.38 -18.70
CA GLY A 217 -2.06 -3.52 -17.99
C GLY A 217 -1.98 -4.84 -18.73
N THR A 218 -1.31 -4.87 -19.90
CA THR A 218 -1.20 -6.10 -20.70
C THR A 218 -0.22 -7.10 -20.10
N LYS A 219 0.73 -6.65 -19.26
CA LYS A 219 1.82 -7.47 -18.71
C LYS A 219 2.70 -8.08 -19.80
N ARG A 220 2.75 -7.42 -20.96
CA ARG A 220 3.40 -7.92 -22.18
C ARG A 220 4.32 -6.85 -22.76
N CYS A 221 5.41 -7.32 -23.35
CA CYS A 221 6.38 -6.49 -24.05
C CYS A 221 6.66 -7.09 -25.43
N TYR A 222 6.88 -6.23 -26.41
CA TYR A 222 7.28 -6.58 -27.77
C TYR A 222 8.79 -6.41 -27.91
N CYS A 223 9.47 -7.47 -28.35
CA CYS A 223 10.92 -7.49 -28.52
C CYS A 223 11.29 -7.89 -29.96
N ILE A 224 12.23 -7.17 -30.58
CA ILE A 224 12.76 -7.56 -31.88
C ILE A 224 13.90 -8.56 -31.68
N ARG A 225 13.78 -9.75 -32.27
CA ARG A 225 14.85 -10.77 -32.28
C ARG A 225 15.25 -11.13 -33.70
N ARG A 226 16.53 -11.49 -33.91
CA ARG A 226 17.04 -11.95 -35.22
C ARG A 226 16.61 -13.39 -35.57
N ASN A 227 16.27 -14.19 -34.56
CA ASN A 227 15.96 -15.62 -34.70
C ASN A 227 14.47 -15.89 -34.39
N LYS A 228 14.07 -17.17 -34.42
CA LYS A 228 12.72 -17.60 -33.98
C LYS A 228 12.48 -17.26 -32.51
N CYS A 229 11.26 -16.81 -32.23
CA CYS A 229 10.73 -16.64 -30.89
C CYS A 229 10.08 -17.93 -30.40
N GLU A 230 10.00 -18.12 -29.08
CA GLU A 230 9.11 -19.12 -28.49
C GLU A 230 7.64 -18.69 -28.66
N ASN A 231 7.35 -17.41 -28.43
CA ASN A 231 6.03 -16.80 -28.63
C ASN A 231 6.14 -15.64 -29.63
N THR A 232 5.67 -15.85 -30.86
CA THR A 232 5.58 -14.80 -31.88
C THR A 232 4.45 -13.83 -31.54
N THR A 233 4.67 -12.54 -31.76
CA THR A 233 3.67 -11.51 -31.43
C THR A 233 2.45 -11.61 -32.33
N ILE A 234 1.26 -11.71 -31.75
CA ILE A 234 -0.01 -11.61 -32.46
C ILE A 234 -0.52 -10.18 -32.31
N ILE A 235 -0.82 -9.53 -33.44
CA ILE A 235 -1.45 -8.21 -33.46
C ILE A 235 -2.93 -8.43 -33.16
N ALA A 236 -3.32 -8.17 -31.91
CA ALA A 236 -4.68 -8.39 -31.46
C ALA A 236 -5.52 -7.12 -31.57
N SER A 237 -4.93 -6.00 -32.02
CA SER A 237 -5.50 -4.68 -31.79
C SER A 237 -4.87 -3.64 -32.74
N PRO A 238 -5.62 -2.63 -33.24
CA PRO A 238 -5.04 -1.48 -33.93
C PRO A 238 -3.91 -0.77 -33.17
N TYR A 239 -3.99 -0.75 -31.83
CA TYR A 239 -2.95 -0.17 -30.98
C TYR A 239 -1.65 -0.99 -31.01
N ASP A 240 -1.75 -2.33 -31.01
CA ASP A 240 -0.59 -3.21 -31.18
C ASP A 240 0.10 -2.92 -32.53
N GLN A 241 -0.69 -2.74 -33.58
CA GLN A 241 -0.18 -2.42 -34.90
C GLN A 241 0.62 -1.10 -34.88
N ASP A 242 0.08 -0.04 -34.27
CA ASP A 242 0.73 1.27 -34.21
C ASP A 242 2.04 1.24 -33.42
N ILE A 243 2.04 0.64 -32.23
CA ILE A 243 3.27 0.45 -31.41
C ILE A 243 4.34 -0.28 -32.21
N LEU A 244 3.98 -1.39 -32.85
CA LEU A 244 4.95 -2.20 -33.59
C LEU A 244 5.49 -1.46 -34.82
N MET A 245 4.66 -0.68 -35.51
CA MET A 245 5.11 0.18 -36.61
C MET A 245 6.11 1.24 -36.12
N LYS A 246 5.79 1.91 -34.99
CA LYS A 246 6.67 2.91 -34.36
C LYS A 246 8.00 2.29 -33.90
N MET A 247 7.96 1.11 -33.28
CA MET A 247 9.13 0.35 -32.82
C MET A 247 10.07 -0.06 -33.97
N LEU A 248 9.51 -0.47 -35.11
CA LEU A 248 10.28 -0.98 -36.24
C LEU A 248 10.91 0.14 -37.09
N GLY A 249 10.28 1.30 -37.15
CA GLY A 249 10.65 2.37 -38.06
C GLY A 249 10.61 1.87 -39.51
N ASN A 250 11.75 1.89 -40.20
CA ASN A 250 11.85 1.44 -41.59
C ASN A 250 12.03 -0.08 -41.78
N ARG A 251 12.14 -0.86 -40.69
CA ARG A 251 12.33 -2.30 -40.75
C ARG A 251 11.02 -3.05 -40.94
N GLU A 252 11.10 -4.27 -41.45
CA GLU A 252 9.98 -5.20 -41.54
C GLU A 252 10.37 -6.51 -40.86
N CYS A 253 9.54 -6.99 -39.95
CA CYS A 253 9.77 -8.24 -39.19
C CYS A 253 8.54 -9.16 -39.26
N TYR A 254 8.76 -10.45 -39.05
CA TYR A 254 7.66 -11.41 -38.92
C TYR A 254 6.87 -11.20 -37.63
N VAL A 255 5.55 -11.39 -37.71
CA VAL A 255 4.60 -11.41 -36.59
C VAL A 255 3.66 -12.61 -36.74
N GLY A 256 3.25 -13.19 -35.61
CA GLY A 256 2.36 -14.34 -35.53
C GLY A 256 2.88 -15.60 -36.23
N ASP A 257 2.11 -16.68 -36.11
CA ASP A 257 2.41 -17.95 -36.78
C ASP A 257 1.51 -18.24 -37.99
N SER A 258 0.63 -17.29 -38.34
CA SER A 258 -0.30 -17.46 -39.46
C SER A 258 0.44 -17.56 -40.79
N LYS A 259 0.07 -18.59 -41.56
CA LYS A 259 0.55 -18.81 -42.91
C LYS A 259 -0.64 -18.89 -43.85
N LEU A 260 -0.56 -18.14 -44.94
CA LEU A 260 -1.52 -18.18 -46.03
C LEU A 260 -0.74 -18.50 -47.30
N ASP A 261 -0.93 -19.67 -47.90
CA ASP A 261 -0.28 -20.08 -49.17
C ASP A 261 1.24 -19.81 -49.26
N GLY A 262 1.96 -20.13 -48.19
CA GLY A 262 3.41 -19.94 -48.08
C GLY A 262 3.86 -18.51 -47.75
N PHE A 263 2.94 -17.54 -47.71
CA PHE A 263 3.20 -16.21 -47.15
C PHE A 263 3.19 -16.27 -45.62
N ARG A 264 3.98 -15.42 -44.99
CA ARG A 264 4.00 -15.22 -43.54
C ARG A 264 3.57 -13.80 -43.20
N SER A 265 2.89 -13.67 -42.07
CA SER A 265 2.49 -12.36 -41.59
C SER A 265 3.69 -11.55 -41.12
N SER A 266 3.68 -10.26 -41.43
CA SER A 266 4.79 -9.32 -41.22
C SER A 266 4.24 -7.92 -40.97
N ILE A 267 5.01 -7.11 -40.25
CA ILE A 267 4.69 -5.71 -39.98
C ILE A 267 5.94 -4.86 -40.20
N GLY A 268 5.72 -3.64 -40.70
CA GLY A 268 6.74 -2.62 -40.92
C GLY A 268 6.10 -1.28 -41.27
N LYS A 269 6.87 -0.34 -41.84
CA LYS A 269 6.37 1.01 -42.19
C LYS A 269 5.13 1.04 -43.09
N ASN A 270 4.91 -0.01 -43.91
CA ASN A 270 3.76 -0.12 -44.82
C ASN A 270 2.53 -0.75 -44.14
N GLY A 271 2.59 -1.05 -42.84
CA GLY A 271 1.51 -1.68 -42.09
C GLY A 271 1.66 -3.19 -41.96
N TRP A 272 0.57 -3.83 -41.53
CA TRP A 272 0.48 -5.28 -41.32
C TRP A 272 0.11 -5.98 -42.64
N ARG A 273 0.92 -6.96 -43.08
CA ARG A 273 0.73 -7.63 -44.38
C ARG A 273 1.32 -9.04 -44.43
N TYR A 274 0.92 -9.81 -45.43
CA TYR A 274 1.56 -11.08 -45.80
C TYR A 274 2.71 -10.86 -46.77
N THR A 275 3.88 -11.46 -46.49
CA THR A 275 5.07 -11.39 -47.35
C THR A 275 5.66 -12.77 -47.63
N ARG A 276 6.29 -12.92 -48.79
CA ARG A 276 7.16 -14.07 -49.14
C ARG A 276 8.62 -13.81 -48.88
N ASN A 277 8.99 -12.55 -48.66
CA ASN A 277 10.38 -12.17 -48.47
C ASN A 277 10.93 -12.79 -47.19
N SER A 278 12.20 -13.20 -47.23
CA SER A 278 12.93 -13.59 -46.03
C SER A 278 13.23 -12.33 -45.22
N LEU A 279 12.64 -12.22 -44.02
CA LEU A 279 12.86 -11.08 -43.14
C LEU A 279 13.94 -11.40 -42.10
N PRO A 280 14.77 -10.42 -41.72
CA PRO A 280 15.93 -10.62 -40.84
C PRO A 280 15.55 -10.70 -39.34
N CYS A 281 14.26 -10.62 -39.02
CA CYS A 281 13.79 -10.50 -37.65
C CYS A 281 12.36 -11.04 -37.45
N THR A 282 12.07 -11.39 -36.21
CA THR A 282 10.75 -11.76 -35.70
C THR A 282 10.46 -10.91 -34.47
N ILE A 283 9.21 -10.48 -34.31
CA ILE A 283 8.76 -9.81 -33.09
C ILE A 283 8.26 -10.87 -32.12
N CYS A 284 8.82 -10.87 -30.92
CA CYS A 284 8.44 -11.78 -29.84
C CYS A 284 7.62 -11.04 -28.80
N THR A 285 6.64 -11.74 -28.23
CA THR A 285 5.97 -11.30 -27.01
C THR A 285 6.65 -11.92 -25.81
N VAL A 286 7.12 -11.08 -24.88
CA VAL A 286 7.67 -11.51 -23.58
C VAL A 286 6.81 -10.93 -22.46
N ARG A 287 6.90 -11.51 -21.26
CA ARG A 287 6.24 -10.94 -20.08
C ARG A 287 6.97 -9.67 -19.63
N SER A 288 6.23 -8.72 -19.09
CA SER A 288 6.83 -7.58 -18.41
C SER A 288 7.62 -8.04 -17.18
N LEU A 289 8.65 -7.26 -16.84
CA LEU A 289 9.39 -7.42 -15.60
C LEU A 289 8.46 -7.09 -14.44
N GLN A 290 8.25 -8.07 -13.56
CA GLN A 290 7.53 -7.84 -12.33
C GLN A 290 8.54 -7.43 -11.26
N VAL A 291 8.39 -6.21 -10.78
CA VAL A 291 9.20 -5.67 -9.72
C VAL A 291 8.36 -5.62 -8.45
N ASP A 292 8.92 -6.13 -7.36
CA ASP A 292 8.24 -6.14 -6.07
C ASP A 292 8.57 -4.86 -5.31
N THR A 293 7.74 -3.83 -5.52
CA THR A 293 7.89 -2.55 -4.81
C THR A 293 7.37 -2.68 -3.39
N LYS A 294 8.21 -2.29 -2.42
CA LYS A 294 7.84 -2.19 -1.02
C LYS A 294 7.94 -0.74 -0.54
N MET A 295 6.92 -0.30 0.20
CA MET A 295 6.87 1.02 0.82
C MET A 295 6.94 0.89 2.34
N ILE A 296 7.88 1.59 2.98
CA ILE A 296 8.05 1.57 4.43
C ILE A 296 8.06 3.01 4.94
N LEU A 297 7.13 3.31 5.83
CA LEU A 297 7.00 4.60 6.48
C LEU A 297 7.60 4.52 7.89
N TYR A 298 8.44 5.49 8.24
CA TYR A 298 9.19 5.52 9.50
C TYR A 298 9.13 6.91 10.13
N PHE A 299 8.77 6.97 11.42
CA PHE A 299 8.76 8.20 12.20
C PHE A 299 9.94 8.21 13.18
N ASP A 300 10.85 9.16 13.00
CA ASP A 300 11.91 9.42 13.95
C ASP A 300 11.39 10.38 15.03
N GLU A 301 11.16 9.84 16.22
CA GLU A 301 10.64 10.60 17.34
C GLU A 301 11.63 11.66 17.84
N SER A 302 12.93 11.39 17.74
CA SER A 302 14.00 12.27 18.25
C SER A 302 14.16 13.51 17.37
N HIS A 303 14.18 13.31 16.05
CA HIS A 303 14.32 14.40 15.07
C HIS A 303 12.99 15.00 14.64
N ARG A 304 11.85 14.41 15.05
CA ARG A 304 10.50 14.83 14.63
C ARG A 304 10.38 14.86 13.11
N SER A 305 10.86 13.80 12.45
CA SER A 305 10.84 13.66 11.00
C SER A 305 10.12 12.38 10.59
N LEU A 306 9.28 12.47 9.57
CA LEU A 306 8.55 11.35 9.00
C LEU A 306 9.06 11.09 7.59
N SER A 307 9.53 9.86 7.36
CA SER A 307 10.21 9.49 6.12
C SER A 307 9.57 8.24 5.52
N LEU A 308 9.31 8.28 4.22
CA LEU A 308 8.88 7.12 3.43
C LEU A 308 10.06 6.63 2.59
N THR A 309 10.41 5.37 2.74
CA THR A 309 11.36 4.67 1.87
C THR A 309 10.59 3.79 0.89
N VAL A 310 10.84 3.96 -0.40
CA VAL A 310 10.27 3.15 -1.48
C VAL A 310 11.39 2.33 -2.11
N TYR A 311 11.35 1.02 -1.88
CA TYR A 311 12.23 0.07 -2.56
C TYR A 311 11.64 -0.28 -3.91
N HIS A 312 12.51 -0.37 -4.91
CA HIS A 312 12.14 -0.54 -6.29
C HIS A 312 11.10 0.48 -6.78
N PRO A 313 11.43 1.79 -6.73
CA PRO A 313 10.50 2.84 -7.11
C PRO A 313 10.20 2.83 -8.63
N GLU A 314 10.92 2.06 -9.43
CA GLU A 314 10.57 1.76 -10.83
C GLU A 314 9.31 0.90 -10.97
N GLY A 315 8.90 0.18 -9.93
CA GLY A 315 7.67 -0.62 -9.94
C GLY A 315 6.41 0.17 -9.56
N ILE A 316 6.52 1.46 -9.23
CA ILE A 316 5.37 2.34 -8.99
C ILE A 316 5.13 3.30 -10.15
N PHE A 317 3.87 3.66 -10.34
CA PHE A 317 3.45 4.56 -11.39
C PHE A 317 4.15 5.93 -11.25
N ARG A 318 4.72 6.41 -12.36
CA ARG A 318 5.44 7.68 -12.43
C ARG A 318 4.89 8.50 -13.59
N ASN A 319 4.59 9.76 -13.30
CA ASN A 319 4.55 10.80 -14.33
C ASN A 319 5.86 11.62 -14.22
N GLN A 320 5.85 12.90 -14.60
CA GLN A 320 6.86 13.91 -14.25
C GLN A 320 7.24 13.89 -12.75
N TYR A 321 6.40 13.29 -11.90
CA TYR A 321 6.63 13.07 -10.48
C TYR A 321 6.26 11.62 -10.09
N ASP A 322 6.89 11.13 -9.01
CA ASP A 322 6.51 9.85 -8.37
C ASP A 322 5.08 9.97 -7.82
N MET A 323 4.16 9.11 -8.29
CA MET A 323 2.72 9.21 -7.98
C MET A 323 2.39 8.52 -6.65
N ILE A 324 2.99 9.04 -5.59
CA ILE A 324 2.80 8.57 -4.22
C ILE A 324 1.84 9.51 -3.50
N TYR A 325 0.83 8.93 -2.85
CA TYR A 325 -0.18 9.64 -2.10
C TYR A 325 -0.06 9.29 -0.63
N CYS A 326 0.36 10.24 0.18
CA CYS A 326 0.40 10.09 1.62
C CYS A 326 -0.78 10.81 2.28
N TYR A 327 -1.28 10.20 3.34
CA TYR A 327 -2.49 10.64 4.04
C TYR A 327 -2.27 10.66 5.54
N THR A 328 -3.11 11.43 6.23
CA THR A 328 -3.17 11.46 7.69
C THR A 328 -4.56 11.80 8.23
N ASP A 329 -4.84 11.36 9.45
CA ASP A 329 -5.99 11.77 10.26
C ASP A 329 -5.61 12.80 11.36
N ALA A 330 -4.38 13.33 11.31
CA ALA A 330 -3.87 14.35 12.24
C ALA A 330 -4.56 15.73 12.11
N THR A 331 -5.51 15.87 11.19
CA THR A 331 -6.24 17.11 10.91
C THR A 331 -7.69 17.03 11.41
N LYS A 332 -8.47 18.07 11.16
CA LYS A 332 -9.91 18.09 11.45
C LYS A 332 -10.74 17.21 10.50
N ALA A 333 -10.17 16.86 9.34
CA ALA A 333 -10.79 15.94 8.39
C ALA A 333 -10.42 14.48 8.70
N LEU A 334 -11.34 13.56 8.37
CA LEU A 334 -11.16 12.11 8.53
C LEU A 334 -9.92 11.56 7.81
N LYS A 335 -9.57 12.18 6.67
CA LYS A 335 -8.40 11.84 5.87
C LYS A 335 -7.95 13.11 5.14
N SER A 336 -6.70 13.49 5.33
CA SER A 336 -6.07 14.65 4.69
C SER A 336 -4.84 14.25 3.93
N ARG A 337 -4.60 14.86 2.77
CA ARG A 337 -3.40 14.60 1.95
C ARG A 337 -2.19 15.31 2.56
N VAL A 338 -1.08 14.59 2.63
CA VAL A 338 0.20 15.09 3.14
C VAL A 338 1.14 15.39 1.97
N SER A 339 1.83 16.51 2.05
CA SER A 339 2.87 16.86 1.09
C SER A 339 4.12 16.00 1.33
N ILE A 340 4.65 15.46 0.23
CA ILE A 340 5.89 14.67 0.22
C ILE A 340 6.95 15.38 -0.60
N LYS A 341 8.22 15.21 -0.21
CA LYS A 341 9.37 15.71 -0.95
C LYS A 341 10.43 14.62 -1.04
N ARG A 342 10.84 14.26 -2.26
CA ARG A 342 11.97 13.33 -2.45
C ARG A 342 13.26 14.00 -1.98
N VAL A 343 13.95 13.37 -1.03
CA VAL A 343 15.20 13.88 -0.44
C VAL A 343 16.42 13.08 -0.85
N PHE A 344 16.23 11.82 -1.27
CA PHE A 344 17.32 10.93 -1.66
C PHE A 344 16.85 9.87 -2.67
N GLN A 345 17.76 9.41 -3.54
CA GLN A 345 17.56 8.30 -4.47
C GLN A 345 18.90 7.59 -4.69
N ASP A 346 18.93 6.26 -4.57
CA ASP A 346 20.05 5.42 -4.97
C ASP A 346 19.54 4.40 -5.99
N ASP A 347 20.13 4.41 -7.17
CA ASP A 347 19.81 3.49 -8.26
C ASP A 347 20.82 2.32 -8.33
N ARG A 348 21.77 2.24 -7.38
CA ARG A 348 22.78 1.18 -7.32
C ARG A 348 22.26 0.01 -6.50
N HIS A 349 22.49 -1.21 -6.99
CA HIS A 349 22.05 -2.47 -6.36
C HIS A 349 20.53 -2.60 -6.26
N VAL A 350 19.97 -2.50 -5.05
CA VAL A 350 18.53 -2.51 -4.78
C VAL A 350 18.07 -1.05 -4.84
N PRO A 351 17.46 -0.60 -5.95
CA PRO A 351 17.11 0.80 -6.11
C PRO A 351 16.11 1.22 -5.03
N PHE A 352 16.31 2.38 -4.43
CA PHE A 352 15.37 2.94 -3.48
C PHE A 352 15.35 4.47 -3.51
N ALA A 353 14.21 5.04 -3.12
CA ALA A 353 14.03 6.48 -2.97
C ALA A 353 13.45 6.80 -1.58
N VAL A 354 13.92 7.91 -0.99
CA VAL A 354 13.45 8.39 0.32
C VAL A 354 12.72 9.71 0.14
N TYR A 355 11.55 9.81 0.77
CA TYR A 355 10.68 10.97 0.75
C TYR A 355 10.45 11.45 2.17
N GLU A 356 10.58 12.76 2.39
CA GLU A 356 10.20 13.42 3.63
C GLU A 356 8.74 13.85 3.57
N LEU A 357 7.98 13.57 4.62
CA LEU A 357 6.58 13.94 4.77
C LEU A 357 6.44 15.13 5.71
N LYS A 358 5.55 16.05 5.35
CA LYS A 358 5.18 17.16 6.23
C LYS A 358 4.32 16.65 7.40
N LEU A 359 4.79 16.85 8.62
CA LEU A 359 4.02 16.56 9.83
C LEU A 359 2.98 17.64 10.14
N GLU A 360 1.79 17.18 10.49
CA GLU A 360 0.70 18.02 10.99
C GLU A 360 0.84 18.34 12.48
N LYS A 361 0.04 19.30 12.93
CA LYS A 361 0.09 19.85 14.29
C LYS A 361 -0.20 18.79 15.36
N TYR A 362 -1.28 18.02 15.18
CA TYR A 362 -1.74 17.04 16.16
C TYR A 362 -1.13 15.66 15.88
N MET A 363 -1.24 14.78 16.88
CA MET A 363 -0.88 13.39 16.68
C MET A 363 -1.91 12.70 15.80
N GLY A 364 -1.44 11.93 14.83
CA GLY A 364 -2.30 11.17 13.94
C GLY A 364 -1.57 10.00 13.33
N MET A 365 -2.35 9.11 12.74
CA MET A 365 -1.88 8.03 11.89
C MET A 365 -1.52 8.58 10.50
N TYR A 366 -0.41 8.11 9.95
CA TYR A 366 0.06 8.42 8.61
C TYR A 366 0.25 7.12 7.84
N TRP A 367 -0.08 7.15 6.55
CA TRP A 367 0.16 6.04 5.62
C TRP A 367 0.28 6.58 4.19
N CYS A 368 0.88 5.79 3.31
CA CYS A 368 1.05 6.15 1.91
C CYS A 368 0.59 5.02 0.99
N GLU A 369 0.11 5.41 -0.18
CA GLU A 369 -0.40 4.53 -1.22
C GLU A 369 0.20 4.94 -2.58
N ALA A 370 0.53 3.97 -3.41
CA ALA A 370 1.01 4.17 -4.78
C ALA A 370 0.46 3.06 -5.69
N PHE A 371 0.36 3.31 -6.99
CA PHE A 371 -0.10 2.30 -7.94
C PHE A 371 1.07 1.52 -8.52
N LYS A 372 0.93 0.20 -8.66
CA LYS A 372 1.98 -0.67 -9.20
C LYS A 372 1.98 -0.67 -10.73
N ILE A 373 3.15 -0.46 -11.35
CA ILE A 373 3.35 -0.50 -12.81
C ILE A 373 3.04 -1.88 -13.37
N GLY A 374 2.44 -1.89 -14.56
CA GLY A 374 2.07 -3.09 -15.30
C GLY A 374 1.06 -3.97 -14.61
N THR A 375 0.42 -3.45 -13.57
CA THR A 375 -0.76 -4.06 -12.98
C THR A 375 -1.91 -3.11 -13.13
N THR A 376 -3.06 -3.72 -13.33
CA THR A 376 -4.31 -3.03 -13.47
C THR A 376 -4.86 -2.69 -12.08
N GLY A 377 -4.45 -1.54 -11.55
CA GLY A 377 -5.06 -0.99 -10.34
C GLY A 377 -4.65 -1.64 -9.02
N GLU A 378 -3.55 -2.41 -8.99
CA GLU A 378 -3.00 -2.87 -7.71
C GLU A 378 -2.32 -1.69 -7.00
N VAL A 379 -2.66 -1.51 -5.72
CA VAL A 379 -2.13 -0.44 -4.87
C VAL A 379 -1.07 -1.04 -3.94
N VAL A 380 0.13 -0.48 -4.00
CA VAL A 380 1.18 -0.68 -3.00
C VAL A 380 0.88 0.23 -1.83
N LYS A 381 0.79 -0.34 -0.63
CA LYS A 381 0.55 0.42 0.62
C LYS A 381 1.77 0.36 1.50
N SER A 382 2.07 1.46 2.18
CA SER A 382 3.02 1.44 3.30
C SER A 382 2.38 0.85 4.56
N ASN A 383 3.19 0.56 5.56
CA ASN A 383 2.71 0.48 6.94
C ASN A 383 2.12 1.83 7.40
N SER A 384 1.30 1.77 8.44
CA SER A 384 0.81 2.97 9.13
C SER A 384 1.72 3.29 10.32
N VAL A 385 1.96 4.57 10.58
CA VAL A 385 2.71 5.03 11.75
C VAL A 385 2.00 6.18 12.44
N ILE A 386 2.12 6.25 13.76
CA ILE A 386 1.65 7.40 14.54
C ILE A 386 2.77 8.42 14.55
N ALA A 387 2.50 9.63 14.07
CA ALA A 387 3.49 10.68 13.99
C ALA A 387 2.89 12.03 14.38
N TYR A 388 3.75 12.97 14.75
CA TYR A 388 3.33 14.28 15.24
C TYR A 388 4.47 15.28 15.19
N LYS A 389 4.14 16.54 14.87
CA LYS A 389 5.12 17.62 14.89
C LYS A 389 5.59 17.97 16.30
N LYS A 390 4.65 18.00 17.27
CA LYS A 390 4.95 18.30 18.67
C LYS A 390 3.92 17.65 19.60
N LYS A 391 4.38 16.88 20.60
CA LYS A 391 3.50 16.30 21.63
C LYS A 391 3.19 17.34 22.70
N GLU A 392 2.10 18.09 22.53
CA GLU A 392 1.68 19.14 23.46
C GLU A 392 0.85 18.63 24.64
N GLY A 393 0.18 17.48 24.51
CA GLY A 393 -0.61 16.85 25.58
C GLY A 393 -0.90 15.39 25.27
N ASN A 394 -2.02 14.88 25.81
CA ASN A 394 -2.46 13.49 25.70
C ASN A 394 -3.58 13.36 24.67
N GLU A 395 -3.67 12.19 24.04
CA GLU A 395 -4.73 11.84 23.10
C GLU A 395 -5.71 10.84 23.74
N TYR A 396 -7.00 11.08 23.55
CA TYR A 396 -8.07 10.23 24.06
C TYR A 396 -9.08 9.88 22.97
N ALA A 397 -9.57 8.65 22.97
CA ALA A 397 -10.63 8.18 22.09
C ALA A 397 -11.98 8.21 22.82
N LEU A 398 -12.95 8.91 22.23
CA LEU A 398 -14.31 9.05 22.74
C LEU A 398 -15.29 8.48 21.70
N LYS A 399 -15.99 7.40 22.04
CA LYS A 399 -17.09 6.86 21.24
C LYS A 399 -18.42 7.35 21.79
N ILE A 400 -19.22 7.99 20.96
CA ILE A 400 -20.56 8.45 21.30
C ILE A 400 -21.59 7.92 20.31
N PHE A 401 -22.78 7.63 20.82
CA PHE A 401 -23.98 7.34 20.03
C PHE A 401 -24.92 8.53 20.12
N VAL A 402 -25.37 9.03 18.97
CA VAL A 402 -26.28 10.17 18.87
C VAL A 402 -27.67 9.64 18.57
N ASN A 403 -28.57 9.81 19.55
CA ASN A 403 -29.92 9.26 19.56
C ASN A 403 -30.87 9.97 18.59
N GLU A 404 -30.56 11.21 18.21
CA GLU A 404 -31.41 11.97 17.30
C GLU A 404 -31.20 11.49 15.86
N THR A 405 -32.33 11.18 15.21
CA THR A 405 -32.38 11.03 13.76
C THR A 405 -31.88 12.30 13.15
N CYS A 406 -30.78 12.26 12.39
CA CYS A 406 -30.34 13.44 11.69
C CYS A 406 -31.25 13.72 10.48
N THR A 407 -32.44 14.27 10.74
CA THR A 407 -33.48 14.60 9.76
C THR A 407 -33.12 15.81 8.90
N GLY A 408 -31.95 16.41 9.12
CA GLY A 408 -31.43 17.56 8.40
C GLY A 408 -29.91 17.67 8.48
N CYS A 409 -29.17 16.56 8.56
CA CYS A 409 -27.74 16.56 8.25
C CYS A 409 -27.58 16.80 6.74
N THR A 410 -27.99 17.97 6.27
CA THR A 410 -27.39 18.53 5.08
C THR A 410 -25.94 18.78 5.46
N MET A 411 -25.08 17.80 5.15
CA MET A 411 -23.63 17.82 5.32
C MET A 411 -23.02 18.87 4.37
N ASP A 412 -23.47 20.11 4.56
CA ASP A 412 -23.02 21.33 3.92
C ASP A 412 -21.84 21.96 4.64
N LYS A 413 -21.34 21.26 5.65
CA LYS A 413 -20.33 21.77 6.53
C LYS A 413 -19.34 20.69 6.93
N ASP A 414 -18.20 21.17 7.42
CA ASP A 414 -17.07 20.39 7.87
C ASP A 414 -17.52 19.23 8.77
N VAL A 415 -16.83 18.09 8.72
CA VAL A 415 -17.13 16.88 9.54
C VAL A 415 -17.26 17.22 11.04
N GLU A 416 -16.68 18.33 11.48
CA GLU A 416 -16.80 18.87 12.84
C GLU A 416 -18.24 19.23 13.25
N ASP A 417 -19.10 19.63 12.31
CA ASP A 417 -20.49 19.95 12.59
C ASP A 417 -21.32 18.72 12.98
N LEU A 418 -20.77 17.51 12.80
CA LEU A 418 -21.37 16.28 13.32
C LEU A 418 -21.22 16.13 14.82
N ILE A 419 -20.24 16.82 15.42
CA ILE A 419 -20.02 16.78 16.86
C ILE A 419 -21.17 17.52 17.56
N PRO A 420 -21.99 16.86 18.39
CA PRO A 420 -23.09 17.53 19.06
C PRO A 420 -22.59 18.68 19.95
N ASP A 421 -23.23 19.84 19.89
CA ASP A 421 -22.89 21.07 20.65
C ASP A 421 -22.63 20.85 22.15
N GLU A 422 -23.23 19.81 22.72
CA GLU A 422 -23.09 19.41 24.11
C GLU A 422 -21.69 18.87 24.44
N ILE A 423 -20.97 18.30 23.47
CA ILE A 423 -19.63 17.71 23.66
C ILE A 423 -18.55 18.80 23.79
N PRO A 424 -18.40 19.76 22.85
CA PRO A 424 -17.40 20.84 23.02
C PRO A 424 -17.62 21.66 24.30
N LYS A 425 -18.87 21.82 24.73
CA LYS A 425 -19.24 22.50 25.99
C LYS A 425 -18.58 21.90 27.23
N ILE A 426 -18.35 20.59 27.27
CA ILE A 426 -17.71 19.89 28.40
C ILE A 426 -16.26 20.33 28.55
N PHE A 427 -15.60 20.54 27.41
CA PHE A 427 -14.17 20.78 27.36
C PHE A 427 -13.82 22.27 27.18
N ARG A 428 -14.78 23.20 27.17
CA ARG A 428 -14.53 24.65 27.02
C ARG A 428 -13.46 25.23 27.96
N HIS A 429 -13.29 24.66 29.15
CA HIS A 429 -12.30 25.11 30.14
C HIS A 429 -10.94 24.44 30.01
N ILE A 430 -10.81 23.49 29.07
CA ILE A 430 -9.60 22.75 28.78
C ILE A 430 -9.20 23.12 27.37
N ARG A 431 -7.94 23.49 27.17
CA ARG A 431 -7.44 23.71 25.83
C ARG A 431 -7.32 22.35 25.14
N CYS A 432 -8.35 21.93 24.43
CA CYS A 432 -8.34 20.70 23.65
C CYS A 432 -8.89 20.93 22.24
N GLU A 433 -8.51 20.04 21.33
CA GLU A 433 -9.12 19.92 20.00
C GLU A 433 -9.97 18.65 19.97
N LEU A 434 -11.14 18.73 19.33
CA LEU A 434 -11.97 17.58 19.03
C LEU A 434 -11.85 17.27 17.54
N ARG A 435 -11.55 16.03 17.19
CA ARG A 435 -11.42 15.57 15.80
C ARG A 435 -12.30 14.37 15.57
N VAL A 436 -13.03 14.34 14.47
CA VAL A 436 -13.82 13.15 14.10
C VAL A 436 -12.89 12.17 13.40
N MET A 437 -12.79 10.95 13.92
CA MET A 437 -11.93 9.90 13.40
C MET A 437 -12.73 8.85 12.62
N LYS A 438 -13.99 8.62 12.99
CA LYS A 438 -14.87 7.69 12.29
C LYS A 438 -16.33 8.09 12.47
N VAL A 439 -17.10 7.94 11.39
CA VAL A 439 -18.55 8.14 11.39
C VAL A 439 -19.21 6.85 10.94
N HIS A 440 -20.17 6.36 11.70
CA HIS A 440 -21.00 5.24 11.31
C HIS A 440 -22.47 5.64 11.41
N LEU A 441 -23.13 5.80 10.26
CA LEU A 441 -24.53 6.19 10.18
C LEU A 441 -25.39 4.95 9.98
N TYR A 442 -26.40 4.80 10.83
CA TYR A 442 -27.37 3.72 10.75
C TYR A 442 -28.57 4.12 9.87
N PRO A 443 -29.27 3.16 9.23
CA PRO A 443 -30.41 3.45 8.35
C PRO A 443 -31.57 4.18 9.04
N ASN A 444 -31.69 4.01 10.36
CA ASN A 444 -32.67 4.73 11.18
C ASN A 444 -32.29 6.19 11.45
N GLY A 445 -31.21 6.71 10.85
CA GLY A 445 -30.72 8.08 11.00
C GLY A 445 -29.95 8.36 12.30
N THR A 446 -29.74 7.36 13.17
CA THR A 446 -28.82 7.48 14.32
C THR A 446 -27.37 7.35 13.86
N MET A 447 -26.43 7.92 14.62
CA MET A 447 -25.01 7.86 14.27
C MET A 447 -24.13 7.50 15.46
N ASP A 448 -23.13 6.69 15.18
CA ASP A 448 -21.96 6.45 16.02
C ASP A 448 -20.82 7.34 15.55
N LEU A 449 -20.28 8.15 16.46
CA LEU A 449 -19.09 8.96 16.22
C LEU A 449 -17.94 8.48 17.09
N LEU A 450 -16.79 8.28 16.46
CA LEU A 450 -15.52 8.11 17.15
C LEU A 450 -14.74 9.43 17.03
N LEU A 451 -14.47 10.02 18.19
CA LEU A 451 -13.81 11.30 18.31
C LEU A 451 -12.45 11.13 18.98
N HIS A 452 -11.46 11.90 18.54
CA HIS A 452 -10.23 12.13 19.28
C HIS A 452 -10.30 13.45 20.04
N ILE A 453 -9.80 13.42 21.26
CA ILE A 453 -9.63 14.60 22.12
C ILE A 453 -8.14 14.80 22.35
N SER A 454 -7.60 15.84 21.70
CA SER A 454 -6.19 16.19 21.79
C SER A 454 -6.01 17.31 22.81
N THR A 455 -5.38 17.04 23.95
CA THR A 455 -5.15 18.08 24.97
C THR A 455 -3.91 18.92 24.63
N GLY A 456 -3.97 20.23 24.90
CA GLY A 456 -2.92 21.18 24.53
C GLY A 456 -1.87 21.43 25.61
N ARG A 457 -1.85 20.63 26.68
CA ARG A 457 -0.86 20.73 27.77
C ARG A 457 -0.49 19.34 28.28
N ARG A 458 0.81 19.10 28.48
CA ARG A 458 1.29 17.88 29.12
C ARG A 458 0.85 17.90 30.57
N ARG A 459 -0.02 16.97 30.90
CA ARG A 459 -0.45 16.64 32.26
C ARG A 459 -0.24 15.16 32.46
N GLU A 460 -0.10 14.77 33.72
CA GLU A 460 -0.11 13.38 34.10
C GLU A 460 -1.37 12.69 33.55
N ILE A 461 -1.18 11.66 32.73
CA ILE A 461 -2.24 11.05 31.93
C ILE A 461 -3.37 10.48 32.78
N ILE A 462 -3.03 9.86 33.92
CA ILE A 462 -3.98 9.22 34.83
C ILE A 462 -4.93 10.27 35.41
N LYS A 463 -4.37 11.35 35.96
CA LYS A 463 -5.14 12.44 36.56
C LYS A 463 -6.00 13.16 35.51
N GLU A 464 -5.43 13.49 34.35
CA GLU A 464 -6.16 14.16 33.28
C GLU A 464 -7.30 13.29 32.76
N TYR A 465 -7.09 11.98 32.60
CA TYR A 465 -8.13 11.06 32.17
C TYR A 465 -9.32 11.06 33.13
N TYR A 466 -9.09 10.89 34.43
CA TYR A 466 -10.18 10.84 35.40
C TYR A 466 -10.92 12.18 35.50
N ASP A 467 -10.20 13.31 35.45
CA ASP A 467 -10.82 14.64 35.40
C ASP A 467 -11.74 14.81 34.18
N LEU A 468 -11.32 14.34 33.00
CA LEU A 468 -12.10 14.40 31.76
C LEU A 468 -13.29 13.45 31.81
N ARG A 469 -13.06 12.21 32.25
CA ARG A 469 -14.07 11.16 32.40
C ARG A 469 -15.18 11.63 33.33
N ASP A 470 -14.83 12.13 34.51
CA ASP A 470 -15.83 12.50 35.51
C ASP A 470 -16.68 13.69 35.01
N LYS A 471 -16.08 14.66 34.30
CA LYS A 471 -16.83 15.72 33.60
C LYS A 471 -17.75 15.19 32.53
N LEU A 472 -17.27 14.23 31.72
CA LEU A 472 -18.02 13.60 30.65
C LEU A 472 -19.25 12.87 31.20
N TYR A 473 -19.12 12.11 32.30
CA TYR A 473 -20.22 11.34 32.90
C TYR A 473 -21.07 12.10 33.94
N SER A 474 -20.64 13.27 34.43
CA SER A 474 -21.36 14.04 35.46
C SER A 474 -22.77 14.51 35.09
N LYS A 475 -23.09 14.65 33.80
CA LYS A 475 -24.38 15.14 33.31
C LYS A 475 -24.97 14.16 32.32
N ARG A 476 -26.20 13.69 32.59
CA ARG A 476 -27.00 12.99 31.58
C ARG A 476 -27.37 13.95 30.45
N ARG A 477 -27.33 13.44 29.23
CA ARG A 477 -27.60 14.18 28.00
C ARG A 477 -28.76 13.49 27.29
N SER A 478 -29.69 14.26 26.75
CA SER A 478 -30.87 13.71 26.07
C SER A 478 -30.54 13.17 24.69
N LYS A 479 -29.54 13.75 24.01
CA LYS A 479 -29.22 13.48 22.61
C LYS A 479 -28.02 12.55 22.40
N VAL A 480 -27.15 12.44 23.41
CA VAL A 480 -25.86 11.76 23.27
C VAL A 480 -25.66 10.74 24.38
N THR A 481 -25.32 9.53 23.99
CA THR A 481 -24.90 8.45 24.87
C THR A 481 -23.40 8.25 24.72
N VAL A 482 -22.65 8.39 25.80
CA VAL A 482 -21.21 8.08 25.81
C VAL A 482 -21.06 6.57 25.91
N ILE A 483 -20.56 5.95 24.84
CA ILE A 483 -20.31 4.50 24.81
C ILE A 483 -19.00 4.17 25.52
N SER A 484 -17.92 4.87 25.16
CA SER A 484 -16.60 4.64 25.76
C SER A 484 -15.74 5.88 25.75
N PHE A 485 -14.87 6.00 26.75
CA PHE A 485 -13.82 7.01 26.82
C PHE A 485 -12.52 6.34 27.24
N LYS A 486 -11.53 6.31 26.36
CA LYS A 486 -10.27 5.56 26.52
C LYS A 486 -9.08 6.48 26.19
N SER A 487 -7.89 6.16 26.69
CA SER A 487 -6.67 6.79 26.16
C SER A 487 -6.35 6.20 24.78
N ALA A 488 -5.86 7.03 23.87
CA ALA A 488 -5.43 6.62 22.53
C ALA A 488 -4.02 5.99 22.52
N GLU A 489 -3.30 6.01 23.65
CA GLU A 489 -1.91 5.57 23.71
C GLU A 489 -1.67 4.51 24.80
N TYR A 490 -2.47 4.48 25.88
CA TYR A 490 -2.19 3.65 27.06
C TYR A 490 -3.42 2.98 27.65
N CYS A 491 -3.26 1.75 28.11
CA CYS A 491 -4.14 1.15 29.09
C CYS A 491 -3.90 1.80 30.45
N LEU A 492 -4.98 2.31 31.04
CA LEU A 492 -4.91 2.98 32.32
C LEU A 492 -4.73 1.99 33.47
N PRO A 493 -4.15 2.44 34.60
CA PRO A 493 -4.04 1.59 35.76
C PRO A 493 -5.37 1.00 36.19
N SER A 494 -5.38 -0.30 36.46
CA SER A 494 -6.57 -1.03 36.85
C SER A 494 -6.25 -2.08 37.89
N SER A 495 -7.26 -2.62 38.56
CA SER A 495 -7.09 -3.76 39.46
C SER A 495 -7.97 -4.92 39.04
N SER A 496 -7.46 -6.14 39.11
CA SER A 496 -8.22 -7.37 38.90
C SER A 496 -8.06 -8.34 40.08
N TRP A 497 -8.90 -9.37 40.11
CA TRP A 497 -8.82 -10.45 41.10
C TRP A 497 -8.42 -11.76 40.43
N ALA A 498 -7.32 -12.36 40.88
CA ALA A 498 -6.79 -13.63 40.38
C ALA A 498 -6.32 -14.50 41.55
N GLY A 499 -7.18 -14.70 42.54
CA GLY A 499 -6.84 -15.34 43.82
C GLY A 499 -6.29 -14.34 44.84
N LYS A 500 -5.63 -13.29 44.34
CA LYS A 500 -5.32 -12.05 45.07
C LYS A 500 -5.64 -10.83 44.22
N LYS A 501 -5.64 -9.65 44.86
CA LYS A 501 -5.76 -8.37 44.17
C LYS A 501 -4.45 -8.10 43.42
N LEU A 502 -4.57 -7.88 42.11
CA LEU A 502 -3.48 -7.49 41.23
C LEU A 502 -3.71 -6.07 40.73
N THR A 503 -2.66 -5.27 40.74
CA THR A 503 -2.62 -3.89 40.28
C THR A 503 -1.82 -3.84 38.98
N TRP A 504 -2.44 -3.33 37.92
CA TRP A 504 -1.84 -3.24 36.60
C TRP A 504 -1.35 -1.80 36.36
N PRO A 505 -0.07 -1.58 36.03
CA PRO A 505 0.49 -0.24 35.86
C PRO A 505 0.05 0.41 34.54
N LEU A 506 0.24 1.72 34.38
CA LEU A 506 0.00 2.39 33.10
C LEU A 506 0.87 1.74 32.00
N THR A 507 0.24 1.27 30.93
CA THR A 507 0.93 0.43 29.93
C THR A 507 0.59 0.90 28.52
N LYS A 508 1.59 1.02 27.63
CA LYS A 508 1.39 1.46 26.25
C LYS A 508 0.68 0.38 25.43
N ILE A 509 -0.07 0.76 24.40
CA ILE A 509 -0.67 -0.21 23.45
C ILE A 509 0.39 -1.17 22.92
N ASP A 510 -0.01 -2.45 22.81
CA ASP A 510 0.78 -3.62 22.38
C ASP A 510 1.90 -4.06 23.34
N GLU A 511 2.12 -3.36 24.45
CA GLU A 511 3.01 -3.83 25.51
C GLU A 511 2.32 -4.86 26.42
N THR A 512 3.09 -5.87 26.84
CA THR A 512 2.70 -6.83 27.88
C THR A 512 3.38 -6.46 29.19
N LYS A 513 2.60 -6.29 30.25
CA LYS A 513 3.11 -5.93 31.58
C LYS A 513 2.67 -6.92 32.64
N LEU A 514 3.52 -7.03 33.66
CA LEU A 514 3.24 -7.74 34.89
C LEU A 514 2.46 -6.85 35.85
N PRO A 515 1.66 -7.43 36.75
CA PRO A 515 1.08 -6.69 37.86
C PRO A 515 2.18 -6.27 38.84
N ASP A 516 1.91 -5.22 39.61
CA ASP A 516 2.84 -4.72 40.62
C ASP A 516 3.10 -5.79 41.69
N GLU A 517 2.11 -6.62 42.04
CA GLU A 517 2.26 -7.73 42.97
C GLU A 517 2.79 -8.99 42.26
N PRO A 518 3.81 -9.69 42.78
CA PRO A 518 4.40 -10.83 42.07
C PRO A 518 3.40 -11.97 42.00
N CYS A 519 2.99 -12.39 40.81
CA CYS A 519 2.00 -13.45 40.62
C CYS A 519 2.51 -14.47 39.61
N LEU A 520 2.69 -15.71 40.05
CA LEU A 520 3.08 -16.83 39.20
C LEU A 520 1.88 -17.76 38.98
N LEU A 521 1.81 -18.33 37.79
CA LEU A 521 0.85 -19.35 37.38
C LEU A 521 1.34 -20.73 37.83
N SER A 522 0.49 -21.75 37.72
CA SER A 522 0.82 -23.14 38.10
C SER A 522 2.00 -23.74 37.34
N ASN A 523 2.33 -23.20 36.17
CA ASN A 523 3.48 -23.58 35.35
C ASN A 523 4.75 -22.76 35.63
N GLY A 524 4.72 -21.86 36.63
CA GLY A 524 5.85 -21.00 37.00
C GLY A 524 6.03 -19.75 36.14
N LEU A 525 5.19 -19.54 35.11
CA LEU A 525 5.20 -18.29 34.34
C LEU A 525 4.54 -17.15 35.13
N PRO A 526 4.99 -15.90 34.95
CA PRO A 526 4.32 -14.77 35.60
C PRO A 526 2.97 -14.48 34.94
N ASN A 527 1.97 -14.12 35.73
CA ASN A 527 0.69 -13.66 35.21
C ASN A 527 0.89 -12.29 34.56
N SER A 528 0.46 -12.14 33.32
CA SER A 528 0.69 -10.94 32.53
C SER A 528 -0.59 -10.50 31.83
N ARG A 529 -0.63 -9.22 31.43
CA ARG A 529 -1.68 -8.69 30.54
C ARG A 529 -1.05 -7.87 29.44
N THR A 530 -1.59 -8.04 28.25
CA THR A 530 -1.26 -7.19 27.11
C THR A 530 -2.26 -6.04 27.05
N CYS A 531 -1.75 -4.82 26.89
CA CYS A 531 -2.57 -3.67 26.56
C CYS A 531 -2.97 -3.74 25.09
N LYS A 532 -4.25 -3.93 24.80
CA LYS A 532 -4.75 -4.08 23.42
C LYS A 532 -5.47 -2.81 22.98
N GLY A 533 -5.50 -2.57 21.67
CA GLY A 533 -6.29 -1.48 21.11
C GLY A 533 -5.65 -0.87 19.89
N SER A 534 -6.03 0.36 19.58
CA SER A 534 -5.39 1.14 18.53
C SER A 534 -5.42 2.61 18.90
N PHE A 535 -4.58 3.41 18.23
CA PHE A 535 -4.65 4.87 18.33
C PHE A 535 -6.07 5.39 18.08
N ILE A 536 -6.76 4.81 17.10
CA ILE A 536 -8.09 5.26 16.67
C ILE A 536 -9.15 4.94 17.73
N GLU A 537 -9.24 3.70 18.19
CA GLU A 537 -10.33 3.23 19.08
C GLU A 537 -10.01 3.38 20.57
N GLY A 538 -8.75 3.62 20.90
CA GLY A 538 -8.23 3.66 22.26
C GLY A 538 -7.82 2.29 22.78
N ALA A 539 -7.14 2.33 23.92
CA ALA A 539 -6.53 1.19 24.58
C ALA A 539 -7.42 0.61 25.67
N ASP A 540 -7.37 -0.71 25.83
CA ASP A 540 -8.01 -1.45 26.91
C ASP A 540 -7.20 -2.68 27.29
N TRP A 541 -7.32 -3.08 28.55
CA TRP A 541 -6.61 -4.25 29.02
C TRP A 541 -7.20 -5.53 28.41
N GLY A 542 -6.36 -6.38 27.83
CA GLY A 542 -6.75 -7.73 27.46
C GLY A 542 -7.22 -8.55 28.67
N GLU A 543 -7.87 -9.69 28.45
CA GLU A 543 -8.22 -10.61 29.54
C GLU A 543 -6.95 -11.06 30.28
N SER A 544 -7.03 -11.15 31.62
CA SER A 544 -5.91 -11.68 32.40
C SER A 544 -5.79 -13.18 32.23
N SER A 545 -4.56 -13.68 32.19
CA SER A 545 -4.30 -15.10 32.40
C SER A 545 -4.79 -15.58 33.78
N GLU A 546 -4.83 -16.90 33.92
CA GLU A 546 -5.34 -17.72 35.03
C GLU A 546 -5.05 -17.21 36.46
N PHE A 547 -5.69 -17.85 37.45
CA PHE A 547 -5.48 -17.54 38.88
C PHE A 547 -4.01 -17.73 39.29
N CYS A 548 -3.50 -16.83 40.15
CA CYS A 548 -2.18 -16.98 40.76
C CYS A 548 -2.14 -18.24 41.61
N THR A 549 -1.08 -19.03 41.53
CA THR A 549 -0.84 -20.11 42.49
C THR A 549 -0.05 -19.59 43.69
N GLU A 550 -0.41 -20.04 44.90
CA GLU A 550 0.39 -19.81 46.10
C GLU A 550 1.51 -20.85 46.27
N SER A 551 1.48 -21.94 45.50
CA SER A 551 2.44 -23.04 45.63
C SER A 551 3.80 -22.76 45.00
N ILE A 552 3.92 -21.71 44.18
CA ILE A 552 5.15 -21.34 43.48
C ILE A 552 5.52 -19.90 43.87
N LEU A 553 6.69 -19.76 44.47
CA LEU A 553 7.23 -18.47 44.89
C LEU A 553 8.29 -17.99 43.88
N PRO A 554 8.47 -16.66 43.70
CA PRO A 554 9.61 -16.12 42.97
C PRO A 554 10.94 -16.63 43.53
N SER A 555 11.95 -16.78 42.68
CA SER A 555 13.31 -17.08 43.14
C SER A 555 13.87 -15.88 43.94
N PRO A 556 14.79 -16.11 44.90
CA PRO A 556 15.44 -15.02 45.64
C PRO A 556 16.12 -14.00 44.72
N ALA A 557 16.71 -14.46 43.61
CA ALA A 557 17.29 -13.61 42.58
C ALA A 557 16.25 -12.67 41.95
N ALA A 558 15.07 -13.20 41.57
CA ALA A 558 13.99 -12.39 41.01
C ALA A 558 13.43 -11.38 42.02
N GLU A 559 13.34 -11.73 43.31
CA GLU A 559 12.92 -10.79 44.36
C GLU A 559 13.94 -9.67 44.57
N TYR A 560 15.23 -9.99 44.56
CA TYR A 560 16.30 -9.00 44.61
C TYR A 560 16.23 -8.03 43.43
N MET A 561 16.16 -8.56 42.19
CA MET A 561 16.07 -7.76 40.96
C MET A 561 14.82 -6.88 40.93
N ARG A 562 13.69 -7.35 41.47
CA ARG A 562 12.49 -6.53 41.63
C ARG A 562 12.73 -5.33 42.56
N SER A 563 13.38 -5.57 43.70
CA SER A 563 13.58 -4.56 44.74
C SER A 563 14.45 -3.38 44.30
N ILE A 564 15.30 -3.57 43.28
CA ILE A 564 16.22 -2.56 42.76
C ILE A 564 15.61 -1.72 41.63
N ILE A 565 14.52 -2.15 40.98
CA ILE A 565 13.88 -1.39 39.88
C ILE A 565 13.44 0.00 40.34
N GLU A 566 13.00 0.11 41.59
CA GLU A 566 12.58 1.39 42.20
C GLU A 566 13.76 2.26 42.66
N GLN A 567 14.99 1.72 42.68
CA GLN A 567 16.19 2.40 43.18
C GLN A 567 17.01 3.02 42.04
N ASN A 568 17.91 3.96 42.36
CA ASN A 568 18.86 4.47 41.36
C ASN A 568 19.85 3.36 40.96
N ILE A 569 19.98 3.12 39.65
CA ILE A 569 20.85 2.07 39.13
C ILE A 569 22.29 2.59 39.04
N THR A 570 23.19 1.97 39.81
CA THR A 570 24.63 2.27 39.83
C THR A 570 25.44 1.13 39.24
N ASN A 571 26.73 1.35 38.96
CA ASN A 571 27.64 0.31 38.49
C ASN A 571 27.69 -0.88 39.46
N GLU A 572 27.65 -0.60 40.77
CA GLU A 572 27.63 -1.64 41.81
C GLU A 572 26.36 -2.50 41.73
N VAL A 573 25.20 -1.88 41.53
CA VAL A 573 23.93 -2.61 41.35
C VAL A 573 24.00 -3.50 40.12
N LEU A 574 24.48 -2.99 38.98
CA LEU A 574 24.61 -3.79 37.75
C LEU A 574 25.59 -4.95 37.93
N ASN A 575 26.74 -4.73 38.55
CA ASN A 575 27.71 -5.78 38.83
C ASN A 575 27.11 -6.88 39.73
N ASN A 576 26.39 -6.51 40.79
CA ASN A 576 25.73 -7.48 41.66
C ASN A 576 24.70 -8.34 40.91
N ILE A 577 23.92 -7.76 39.99
CA ILE A 577 22.98 -8.53 39.16
C ILE A 577 23.75 -9.49 38.24
N THR A 578 24.82 -9.01 37.60
CA THR A 578 25.68 -9.83 36.76
C THR A 578 26.25 -11.01 37.54
N ASP A 579 26.80 -10.76 38.73
CA ASP A 579 27.34 -11.79 39.62
C ASP A 579 26.26 -12.83 39.97
N ILE A 580 25.06 -12.39 40.37
CA ILE A 580 23.92 -13.28 40.66
C ILE A 580 23.58 -14.16 39.45
N MET A 581 23.52 -13.62 38.24
CA MET A 581 23.20 -14.43 37.04
C MET A 581 24.30 -15.41 36.68
N THR A 582 25.57 -15.06 36.94
CA THR A 582 26.70 -15.96 36.68
C THR A 582 26.86 -17.06 37.73
N GLU A 583 26.50 -16.78 38.99
CA GLU A 583 26.58 -17.74 40.10
C GLU A 583 25.31 -18.61 40.21
N ASP A 584 24.13 -18.05 39.91
CA ASP A 584 22.83 -18.70 39.96
C ASP A 584 22.15 -18.68 38.58
N ASN A 585 22.21 -19.83 37.88
CA ASN A 585 21.59 -19.99 36.56
C ASN A 585 20.05 -20.10 36.62
N ASP A 586 19.44 -20.16 37.81
CA ASP A 586 17.99 -20.36 37.99
C ASP A 586 17.24 -19.09 38.40
N ILE A 587 17.47 -18.00 37.67
CA ILE A 587 16.75 -16.73 37.89
C ILE A 587 15.27 -16.79 37.47
N GLY A 588 14.87 -17.83 36.72
CA GLY A 588 13.53 -18.03 36.18
C GLY A 588 13.08 -16.97 35.16
N VAL A 589 11.88 -17.15 34.59
CA VAL A 589 11.29 -16.22 33.60
C VAL A 589 11.06 -14.83 34.19
N LEU A 590 10.70 -14.77 35.47
CA LEU A 590 10.46 -13.51 36.17
C LEU A 590 11.76 -12.72 36.42
N GLY A 591 12.88 -13.40 36.70
CA GLY A 591 14.19 -12.76 36.80
C GLY A 591 14.63 -12.14 35.47
N VAL A 592 14.48 -12.87 34.36
CA VAL A 592 14.75 -12.37 33.01
C VAL A 592 13.97 -11.09 32.71
N TYR A 593 12.68 -11.04 33.07
CA TYR A 593 11.86 -9.83 32.91
C TYR A 593 12.40 -8.65 33.72
N TYR A 594 12.79 -8.86 34.98
CA TYR A 594 13.30 -7.76 35.81
C TYR A 594 14.65 -7.24 35.34
N VAL A 595 15.54 -8.11 34.84
CA VAL A 595 16.79 -7.68 34.19
C VAL A 595 16.49 -6.77 33.01
N ALA A 596 15.51 -7.13 32.16
CA ALA A 596 15.09 -6.28 31.04
C ALA A 596 14.54 -4.91 31.51
N GLN A 597 13.75 -4.87 32.59
CA GLN A 597 13.28 -3.59 33.14
C GLN A 597 14.43 -2.74 33.71
N VAL A 598 15.45 -3.36 34.33
CA VAL A 598 16.67 -2.66 34.78
C VAL A 598 17.42 -2.07 33.59
N LEU A 599 17.65 -2.86 32.52
CA LEU A 599 18.29 -2.39 31.29
C LEU A 599 17.51 -1.22 30.66
N LYS A 600 16.18 -1.33 30.58
CA LYS A 600 15.30 -0.27 30.07
C LYS A 600 15.47 1.01 30.89
N LYS A 601 15.46 0.92 32.22
CA LYS A 601 15.69 2.09 33.11
C LYS A 601 17.06 2.72 32.88
N VAL A 602 18.12 1.91 32.75
CA VAL A 602 19.47 2.41 32.43
C VAL A 602 19.49 3.13 31.09
N SER A 603 18.77 2.63 30.08
CA SER A 603 18.68 3.26 28.75
C SER A 603 17.98 4.62 28.76
N GLU A 604 17.08 4.84 29.72
CA GLU A 604 16.33 6.09 29.88
C GLU A 604 17.09 7.13 30.72
N GLU A 605 17.90 6.68 31.69
CA GLU A 605 18.48 7.54 32.72
C GLU A 605 20.00 7.75 32.58
N ASN A 606 20.76 6.76 32.11
CA ASN A 606 22.23 6.78 32.22
C ASN A 606 22.96 5.94 31.15
N SER A 607 23.22 6.55 30.00
CA SER A 607 24.00 5.92 28.91
C SER A 607 25.49 5.73 29.20
N SER A 608 26.02 6.26 30.31
CA SER A 608 27.42 6.09 30.71
C SER A 608 27.78 4.70 31.26
N LEU A 609 26.78 3.82 31.40
CA LEU A 609 26.96 2.46 31.97
C LEU A 609 27.11 1.37 30.92
N ALA A 610 27.45 1.73 29.68
CA ALA A 610 27.41 0.81 28.55
C ALA A 610 28.30 -0.43 28.73
N LYS A 611 29.45 -0.31 29.43
CA LYS A 611 30.30 -1.45 29.76
C LYS A 611 29.58 -2.43 30.69
N GLN A 612 29.02 -1.95 31.80
CA GLN A 612 28.27 -2.80 32.74
C GLN A 612 27.02 -3.41 32.08
N VAL A 613 26.40 -2.69 31.15
CA VAL A 613 25.30 -3.19 30.33
C VAL A 613 25.75 -4.32 29.41
N ALA A 614 26.95 -4.23 28.83
CA ALA A 614 27.52 -5.31 28.04
C ALA A 614 27.76 -6.56 28.90
N ASP A 615 28.32 -6.39 30.11
CA ASP A 615 28.57 -7.47 31.07
C ASP A 615 27.26 -8.14 31.51
N LEU A 616 26.26 -7.33 31.86
CA LEU A 616 24.92 -7.80 32.21
C LEU A 616 24.25 -8.53 31.03
N THR A 617 24.44 -8.06 29.80
CA THR A 617 23.90 -8.70 28.59
C THR A 617 24.56 -10.06 28.34
N ASP A 618 25.88 -10.16 28.50
CA ASP A 618 26.63 -11.41 28.37
C ASP A 618 26.20 -12.44 29.42
N GLY A 619 26.01 -11.99 30.67
CA GLY A 619 25.45 -12.79 31.75
C GLY A 619 24.03 -13.28 31.45
N LEU A 620 23.16 -12.39 30.94
CA LEU A 620 21.80 -12.76 30.54
C LEU A 620 21.79 -13.81 29.41
N MET A 621 22.71 -13.72 28.46
CA MET A 621 22.86 -14.72 27.38
C MET A 621 23.39 -16.08 27.89
N SER A 622 23.97 -16.12 29.09
CA SER A 622 24.41 -17.35 29.76
C SER A 622 23.28 -18.04 30.54
N VAL A 623 22.16 -17.35 30.77
CA VAL A 623 20.97 -17.91 31.44
C VAL A 623 20.36 -19.04 30.61
N ASN A 624 19.67 -19.97 31.28
CA ASN A 624 18.97 -21.07 30.62
C ASN A 624 18.08 -20.58 29.46
N SER A 625 18.40 -21.04 28.25
CA SER A 625 17.69 -20.71 27.01
C SER A 625 16.17 -20.96 27.07
N THR A 626 15.70 -21.89 27.90
CA THR A 626 14.26 -22.14 28.07
C THR A 626 13.56 -20.96 28.75
N TYR A 627 14.22 -20.26 29.69
CA TYR A 627 13.67 -19.08 30.34
C TYR A 627 13.65 -17.87 29.41
N LEU A 628 14.72 -17.66 28.64
CA LEU A 628 14.75 -16.62 27.60
C LEU A 628 13.65 -16.83 26.57
N LYS A 629 13.49 -18.08 26.09
CA LYS A 629 12.43 -18.45 25.14
C LYS A 629 11.04 -18.21 25.73
N ALA A 630 10.79 -18.67 26.96
CA ALA A 630 9.49 -18.48 27.60
C ALA A 630 9.18 -17.00 27.91
N ALA A 631 10.20 -16.22 28.29
CA ALA A 631 10.06 -14.78 28.49
C ALA A 631 9.71 -14.07 27.17
N GLN A 632 10.34 -14.46 26.06
CA GLN A 632 10.03 -13.93 24.74
C GLN A 632 8.61 -14.32 24.28
N GLU A 633 8.26 -15.61 24.35
CA GLU A 633 6.95 -16.11 23.91
C GLU A 633 5.80 -15.55 24.75
N HIS A 634 6.03 -15.26 26.04
CA HIS A 634 4.97 -14.79 26.94
C HIS A 634 4.87 -13.27 27.05
N MET A 635 5.98 -12.53 26.96
CA MET A 635 6.04 -11.10 27.29
C MET A 635 6.89 -10.27 26.33
N ASN A 636 7.45 -10.87 25.27
CA ASN A 636 8.32 -10.18 24.31
C ASN A 636 9.60 -9.56 24.91
N VAL A 637 10.12 -10.15 25.99
CA VAL A 637 11.21 -9.55 26.79
C VAL A 637 12.52 -9.40 26.02
N THR A 638 12.83 -10.28 25.06
CA THR A 638 14.12 -10.20 24.37
C THR A 638 14.19 -9.00 23.42
N ASP A 639 13.05 -8.56 22.88
CA ASP A 639 12.98 -7.31 22.11
C ASP A 639 13.23 -6.10 23.01
N ASP A 640 12.62 -6.06 24.21
CA ASP A 640 12.87 -5.00 25.21
C ASP A 640 14.36 -4.91 25.60
N VAL A 641 15.03 -6.06 25.74
CA VAL A 641 16.48 -6.11 26.02
C VAL A 641 17.27 -5.55 24.85
N LEU A 642 16.97 -5.97 23.62
CA LEU A 642 17.67 -5.50 22.42
C LEU A 642 17.50 -3.98 22.24
N ASP A 643 16.28 -3.46 22.37
CA ASP A 643 15.98 -2.04 22.25
C ASP A 643 16.73 -1.20 23.31
N ALA A 644 16.76 -1.67 24.56
CA ALA A 644 17.47 -1.00 25.65
C ALA A 644 18.98 -0.99 25.41
N VAL A 645 19.55 -2.14 25.04
CA VAL A 645 20.98 -2.29 24.76
C VAL A 645 21.39 -1.43 23.56
N GLU A 646 20.64 -1.46 22.46
CA GLU A 646 20.88 -0.61 21.29
C GLU A 646 20.84 0.87 21.68
N THR A 647 19.81 1.29 22.41
CA THR A 647 19.66 2.68 22.86
C THR A 647 20.87 3.15 23.67
N ILE A 648 21.33 2.33 24.62
CA ILE A 648 22.51 2.65 25.46
C ILE A 648 23.76 2.79 24.59
N PHE A 649 24.02 1.83 23.69
CA PHE A 649 25.20 1.88 22.83
C PHE A 649 25.16 3.01 21.81
N VAL A 650 23.99 3.34 21.25
CA VAL A 650 23.83 4.48 20.34
C VAL A 650 24.12 5.79 21.06
N GLN A 651 23.61 5.97 22.29
CA GLN A 651 23.78 7.19 23.07
C GLN A 651 25.17 7.36 23.70
N ALA A 652 25.88 6.28 24.01
CA ALA A 652 27.17 6.35 24.70
C ALA A 652 28.27 7.05 23.87
N ASP A 653 29.09 7.91 24.48
CA ASP A 653 30.22 8.54 23.79
C ASP A 653 31.34 7.52 23.53
N THR A 654 31.68 7.29 22.25
CA THR A 654 32.75 6.36 21.85
C THR A 654 34.07 6.64 22.57
N ARG A 655 34.41 7.90 22.86
CA ARG A 655 35.65 8.25 23.57
C ARG A 655 35.60 7.85 25.03
N GLN A 656 34.45 8.01 25.67
CA GLN A 656 34.24 7.58 27.04
C GLN A 656 34.29 6.05 27.14
N LEU A 657 33.65 5.36 26.19
CA LEU A 657 33.68 3.89 26.12
C LEU A 657 35.11 3.35 26.02
N VAL A 658 35.95 3.95 25.17
CA VAL A 658 37.36 3.55 25.02
C VAL A 658 38.16 3.78 26.31
N ALA A 659 37.84 4.81 27.11
CA ALA A 659 38.53 5.08 28.37
C ALA A 659 38.16 4.09 29.50
N GLU A 660 37.00 3.45 29.43
CA GLU A 660 36.50 2.53 30.47
C GLU A 660 36.95 1.07 30.26
N VAL A 661 37.42 0.72 29.07
CA VAL A 661 38.01 -0.59 28.80
C VAL A 661 39.52 -0.48 28.96
N ASP A 662 40.03 -1.07 30.02
CA ASP A 662 41.43 -1.05 30.46
C ASP A 662 42.32 -1.90 29.53
N ILE A 663 42.29 -1.62 28.22
CA ILE A 663 43.09 -2.31 27.22
C ILE A 663 44.34 -1.47 26.95
N SER A 664 45.50 -2.02 27.31
CA SER A 664 46.81 -1.42 27.10
C SER A 664 47.28 -1.39 25.64
N GLU A 665 46.42 -1.75 24.67
CA GLU A 665 46.72 -1.77 23.25
C GLU A 665 45.93 -0.69 22.52
N VAL A 666 46.63 0.01 21.62
CA VAL A 666 46.21 1.22 20.91
C VAL A 666 44.88 1.02 20.18
N VAL A 667 43.76 1.37 20.82
CA VAL A 667 42.45 1.47 20.17
C VAL A 667 42.29 2.89 19.64
N ASP A 668 41.94 3.04 18.36
CA ASP A 668 41.54 4.32 17.77
C ASP A 668 40.36 4.88 18.58
N PRO A 669 40.43 6.10 19.16
CA PRO A 669 39.34 6.68 19.96
C PRO A 669 38.01 6.86 19.20
N LYS A 670 38.00 6.60 17.88
CA LYS A 670 36.83 6.64 17.00
C LYS A 670 36.16 5.28 16.82
N MET A 671 36.72 4.23 17.41
CA MET A 671 36.26 2.86 17.31
C MET A 671 36.20 2.24 18.72
N PHE A 672 35.13 1.50 18.99
CA PHE A 672 34.97 0.75 20.23
C PHE A 672 34.61 -0.68 19.87
N ILE A 673 35.37 -1.63 20.40
CA ILE A 673 35.09 -3.07 20.33
C ILE A 673 35.05 -3.57 21.77
N TYR A 674 33.98 -4.26 22.13
CA TYR A 674 33.88 -4.98 23.39
C TYR A 674 33.42 -6.39 23.10
N GLN A 675 34.23 -7.36 23.51
CA GLN A 675 34.04 -8.77 23.23
C GLN A 675 34.04 -9.55 24.54
N MET A 676 32.94 -10.28 24.75
CA MET A 676 32.74 -11.23 25.83
C MET A 676 32.48 -12.63 25.26
N ASN A 677 32.06 -13.58 26.10
CA ASN A 677 31.89 -14.97 25.71
C ASN A 677 30.71 -15.17 24.74
N ASN A 678 29.60 -14.47 25.01
CA ASN A 678 28.33 -14.61 24.30
C ASN A 678 27.89 -13.29 23.63
N PHE A 679 28.50 -12.15 23.98
CA PHE A 679 28.16 -10.84 23.44
C PHE A 679 29.36 -10.13 22.81
N ILE A 680 29.17 -9.61 21.60
CA ILE A 680 30.14 -8.74 20.93
C ILE A 680 29.42 -7.48 20.49
N THR A 681 29.97 -6.33 20.87
CA THR A 681 29.50 -5.02 20.41
C THR A 681 30.62 -4.25 19.73
N TYR A 682 30.24 -3.57 18.67
CA TYR A 682 31.14 -2.78 17.83
C TYR A 682 30.48 -1.44 17.50
N LYS A 683 31.15 -0.34 17.84
CA LYS A 683 30.73 1.02 17.51
C LYS A 683 31.83 1.75 16.77
N THR A 684 31.48 2.42 15.68
CA THR A 684 32.40 3.22 14.89
C THR A 684 31.71 4.46 14.33
N ILE A 685 32.47 5.53 14.11
CA ILE A 685 32.03 6.70 13.34
C ILE A 685 32.64 6.59 11.93
N PRO A 686 31.92 6.06 10.92
CA PRO A 686 32.53 5.62 9.66
C PRO A 686 33.33 6.70 8.94
N LEU A 687 32.86 7.96 8.99
CA LEU A 687 33.53 9.11 8.36
C LEU A 687 34.83 9.50 9.07
N GLU A 688 34.93 9.26 10.38
CA GLU A 688 36.11 9.62 11.16
C GLU A 688 37.14 8.49 11.19
N SER A 689 36.68 7.24 11.24
CA SER A 689 37.50 6.03 11.34
C SER A 689 37.92 5.46 9.97
N ASN A 690 37.52 6.11 8.87
CA ASN A 690 37.84 5.70 7.50
C ASN A 690 37.39 4.27 7.16
N VAL A 691 36.29 3.82 7.77
CA VAL A 691 35.67 2.52 7.52
C VAL A 691 34.78 2.64 6.28
N THR A 692 35.23 2.07 5.15
CA THR A 692 34.51 2.10 3.86
C THR A 692 33.49 0.95 3.70
N GLY A 693 33.45 0.02 4.65
CA GLY A 693 32.52 -1.12 4.67
C GLY A 693 32.74 -1.99 5.90
N ILE A 694 31.70 -2.71 6.32
CA ILE A 694 31.73 -3.67 7.42
C ILE A 694 31.40 -5.04 6.83
N ILE A 695 32.23 -6.05 7.12
CA ILE A 695 31.95 -7.45 6.78
C ILE A 695 31.88 -8.22 8.09
N LEU A 696 30.71 -8.77 8.38
CA LEU A 696 30.50 -9.70 9.49
C LEU A 696 30.65 -11.12 8.94
N TYR A 697 31.67 -11.85 9.40
CA TYR A 697 31.77 -13.30 9.18
C TYR A 697 31.21 -14.00 10.41
N GLY A 698 30.13 -14.75 10.22
CA GLY A 698 29.49 -15.60 11.23
C GLY A 698 29.72 -17.07 10.95
#